data_AF-A0A1L7RNQ9-F1
#
_entry.id   AF-A0A1L7RNQ9-F1
#
_cell.length_a   1.000
_cell.length_b   1.000
_cell.length_c   1.000
_cell.angle_alpha   90.00
_cell.angle_beta   90.00
_cell.angle_gamma   90.00
#
_symmetry.space_group_name_H-M   'P 1'
#
loop_
_entity.id
_entity.type
_entity.pdbx_description
1 polymer ?
#
loop_
_entity_poly.entity_id
_entity_poly.type
_entity_poly.pdbx_seq_one_letter_code
_entity_poly.pdbx_strand_id
1 'polypeptide(L)'
;MITRRHLLIGSATGAAAFAVRPAPSVPAASAAAVGPVSAAASRLPQTNLTNLAHLRFLLDEVPLPSLEGHESYRQQSNGLAPWTYASHRDDGSYERVGGGSLDAVTGYWSQGAYNSDDIARAIVVFVRSYAASGDLDDLATARSLLYTLTYLQVASGKNAGNVVLWMQADGTLTRSAVPKETPDPSDSDESYWLARTVWALGEAYPQFVDVDVEFAQFLADRLHLALSALERASLGRYGTWKIADGVLVPGWLIQGGADATAEAVLGLAAYAAVRQDTQVADAIAHYTEGIAVMSSGDSGEWPFGAILPWTASRTMWHAWGGLTGAALLACDAWATEDERQAALADCGVFTPQLLTSGGPYNSWTPRPGEAQIAYGAHGRVEGLVRAADVTSSTGFSALAGLAAAWFFGANPSGAATYDPATGVTVDGVETDGRVNQNSGAESTIHGLLVMQLLDSHPSIARIARTISGIEAWEGTAWIQAEDQDLPDGVTIATPSSAWTGEGNIMGSLVNVPAGGHMSFSTDVMADDLEAGAWGEVCVHPVLHQLPEATGTTSWTAVNAEGVRTFLGDICIGDVGEQGVTEWNGLLNPVPLPTRAPRDTVSIEMSTSATVEVDAIMLLAAVTAARYTQTTGGSLTLRASTAQTATQVPVEAGETGRCWLSDGRRSAPLNHGRSSQQSGAFSVTTVR
;
A
#
# COMPACT_ATOMS: atom_id res chain seq x y z
N MET A 1 11.09 -0.81 -22.61
CA MET A 1 10.71 -1.36 -21.30
C MET A 1 11.96 -1.33 -20.45
N ILE A 2 12.04 -0.40 -19.50
CA ILE A 2 13.12 -0.37 -18.51
C ILE A 2 12.44 -0.68 -17.18
N THR A 3 12.94 -1.72 -16.52
CA THR A 3 12.53 -2.26 -15.23
C THR A 3 12.43 -1.14 -14.20
N ARG A 4 11.28 -1.02 -13.53
CA ARG A 4 10.97 -0.13 -12.37
C ARG A 4 11.82 -0.41 -11.12
N ARG A 5 13.02 -0.99 -11.29
CA ARG A 5 14.01 -1.28 -10.24
C ARG A 5 14.32 -0.06 -9.37
N HIS A 6 14.14 1.15 -9.88
CA HIS A 6 14.40 2.39 -9.13
C HIS A 6 13.21 2.89 -8.29
N LEU A 7 11.97 2.51 -8.59
CA LEU A 7 10.81 2.87 -7.76
C LEU A 7 10.72 1.99 -6.50
N LEU A 8 11.10 0.70 -6.63
CA LEU A 8 11.14 -0.26 -5.53
C LEU A 8 12.38 -0.09 -4.61
N ILE A 9 13.40 0.67 -5.02
CA ILE A 9 14.67 0.85 -4.27
C ILE A 9 14.77 2.22 -3.56
N GLY A 10 13.75 3.08 -3.69
CA GLY A 10 13.76 4.47 -3.20
C GLY A 10 14.00 4.70 -1.70
N SER A 11 14.07 3.65 -0.88
CA SER A 11 14.37 3.73 0.56
C SER A 11 15.51 2.80 1.04
N ALA A 12 16.29 2.19 0.14
CA ALA A 12 17.32 1.20 0.51
C ALA A 12 18.77 1.55 0.14
N THR A 13 19.16 2.82 0.08
CA THR A 13 20.59 3.20 -0.05
C THR A 13 21.18 3.60 1.29
N GLY A 14 21.61 2.59 2.05
CA GLY A 14 22.31 2.78 3.32
C GLY A 14 22.99 1.55 3.91
N ALA A 15 23.30 0.51 3.14
CA ALA A 15 24.07 -0.64 3.63
C ALA A 15 25.56 -0.48 3.27
N ALA A 16 26.33 0.16 4.16
CA ALA A 16 27.78 0.10 4.11
C ALA A 16 28.25 -1.31 4.49
N ALA A 17 28.93 -1.99 3.57
CA ALA A 17 29.52 -3.31 3.77
C ALA A 17 30.53 -3.30 4.92
N PHE A 18 30.28 -4.08 5.97
CA PHE A 18 31.30 -4.43 6.96
C PHE A 18 31.61 -5.93 6.90
N ALA A 19 32.87 -6.21 6.57
CA ALA A 19 33.43 -7.55 6.53
C ALA A 19 33.38 -8.23 7.91
N VAL A 20 32.83 -9.44 7.94
CA VAL A 20 32.77 -10.31 9.12
C VAL A 20 34.19 -10.67 9.58
N ARG A 21 34.51 -10.32 10.82
CA ARG A 21 35.59 -10.96 11.61
C ARG A 21 34.95 -11.58 12.86
N PRO A 22 35.30 -12.82 13.23
CA PRO A 22 34.75 -13.44 14.43
C PRO A 22 35.55 -12.97 15.65
N ALA A 23 34.84 -12.53 16.71
CA ALA A 23 35.43 -12.32 18.03
C ALA A 23 34.33 -12.37 19.11
N PRO A 24 34.66 -12.59 20.40
CA PRO A 24 34.36 -13.81 21.11
C PRO A 24 33.25 -13.66 22.16
N SER A 25 32.78 -14.80 22.68
CA SER A 25 31.82 -14.89 23.78
C SER A 25 32.37 -14.32 25.10
N VAL A 26 31.64 -13.36 25.69
CA VAL A 26 31.84 -12.82 27.06
C VAL A 26 30.45 -12.42 27.63
N PRO A 27 30.18 -12.61 28.95
CA PRO A 27 28.87 -13.04 29.44
C PRO A 27 27.96 -11.90 29.92
N ALA A 28 26.71 -12.28 30.18
CA ALA A 28 25.63 -11.48 30.74
C ALA A 28 26.05 -10.56 31.90
N ALA A 29 25.72 -9.28 31.76
CA ALA A 29 25.84 -8.27 32.82
C ALA A 29 24.46 -7.64 33.10
N SER A 30 24.24 -7.46 34.40
CA SER A 30 23.00 -7.10 35.09
C SER A 30 22.36 -5.77 34.67
N ALA A 31 21.03 -5.77 34.69
CA ALA A 31 20.17 -4.59 34.65
C ALA A 31 20.62 -3.51 35.66
N ALA A 32 20.86 -2.30 35.15
CA ALA A 32 21.01 -1.09 35.95
C ALA A 32 19.91 -0.11 35.56
N ALA A 33 19.22 0.39 36.58
CA ALA A 33 18.04 1.25 36.49
C ALA A 33 18.31 2.57 35.76
N VAL A 34 17.45 2.89 34.80
CA VAL A 34 17.33 4.22 34.20
C VAL A 34 16.55 5.11 35.16
N GLY A 35 17.13 6.25 35.54
CA GLY A 35 16.54 7.23 36.45
C GLY A 35 15.34 7.99 35.85
N PRO A 36 14.55 8.71 36.67
CA PRO A 36 13.28 9.27 36.25
C PRO A 36 13.49 10.52 35.40
N VAL A 37 12.83 10.55 34.24
CA VAL A 37 12.64 11.77 33.44
C VAL A 37 11.61 12.63 34.19
N SER A 38 12.01 13.84 34.58
CA SER A 38 11.16 14.81 35.28
C SER A 38 10.00 15.25 34.38
N ALA A 39 8.79 15.12 34.92
CA ALA A 39 7.54 15.47 34.27
C ALA A 39 7.17 16.96 34.39
N ALA A 40 6.23 17.35 33.51
CA ALA A 40 5.17 18.34 33.67
C ALA A 40 5.46 19.81 33.30
N ALA A 41 5.24 20.11 32.02
CA ALA A 41 4.28 21.16 31.69
C ALA A 41 2.93 20.48 31.37
N SER A 42 1.92 20.71 32.19
CA SER A 42 0.56 20.22 31.97
C SER A 42 -0.01 20.83 30.71
N ARG A 43 0.15 20.16 29.56
CA ARG A 43 -0.69 20.42 28.38
C ARG A 43 -2.03 19.73 28.64
N LEU A 44 -3.12 20.47 28.47
CA LEU A 44 -4.46 19.86 28.32
C LEU A 44 -4.35 18.72 27.30
N PRO A 45 -5.13 17.63 27.42
CA PRO A 45 -5.14 16.59 26.39
C PRO A 45 -5.44 17.27 25.06
N GLN A 46 -4.53 17.19 24.09
CA GLN A 46 -4.84 17.62 22.73
C GLN A 46 -6.08 16.85 22.30
N THR A 47 -7.17 17.58 22.03
CA THR A 47 -8.43 16.99 21.59
C THR A 47 -8.31 16.48 20.15
N ASN A 48 -7.43 17.12 19.37
CA ASN A 48 -7.16 16.81 17.97
C ASN A 48 -5.80 16.11 17.84
N LEU A 49 -5.74 15.09 16.99
CA LEU A 49 -4.55 14.33 16.66
C LEU A 49 -3.68 15.06 15.64
N THR A 50 -4.25 15.83 14.72
CA THR A 50 -3.47 16.54 13.69
C THR A 50 -2.59 17.60 14.34
N ASN A 51 -1.28 17.49 14.08
CA ASN A 51 -0.28 18.47 14.51
C ASN A 51 0.68 18.76 13.36
N LEU A 52 0.55 19.94 12.75
CA LEU A 52 1.32 20.33 11.55
C LEU A 52 2.75 20.78 11.84
N ALA A 53 3.22 20.74 13.10
CA ALA A 53 4.50 21.34 13.47
C ALA A 53 5.69 20.74 12.72
N HIS A 54 5.78 19.40 12.60
CA HIS A 54 6.85 18.77 11.84
C HIS A 54 6.78 19.03 10.34
N LEU A 55 5.58 19.03 9.73
CA LEU A 55 5.43 19.39 8.31
C LEU A 55 5.85 20.84 8.06
N ARG A 56 5.47 21.77 8.94
CA ARG A 56 5.93 23.17 8.88
C ARG A 56 7.44 23.27 9.11
N PHE A 57 8.03 22.42 9.93
CA PHE A 57 9.49 22.29 10.03
C PHE A 57 10.11 21.79 8.73
N LEU A 58 9.45 20.97 7.91
CA LEU A 58 10.02 20.56 6.62
C LEU A 58 9.93 21.67 5.56
N LEU A 59 9.05 22.65 5.72
CA LEU A 59 8.91 23.75 4.75
C LEU A 59 10.10 24.69 4.77
N ASP A 60 10.47 25.14 3.56
CA ASP A 60 11.42 26.22 3.33
C ASP A 60 10.95 27.14 2.21
N GLU A 61 11.46 28.37 2.21
CA GLU A 61 11.26 29.31 1.12
C GLU A 61 12.23 28.97 -0.03
N VAL A 62 11.70 28.89 -1.24
CA VAL A 62 12.47 28.55 -2.44
C VAL A 62 12.30 29.63 -3.52
N PRO A 63 13.39 30.09 -4.17
CA PRO A 63 13.30 30.99 -5.30
C PRO A 63 12.60 30.35 -6.51
N LEU A 64 11.80 31.13 -7.22
CA LEU A 64 11.14 30.76 -8.48
C LEU A 64 11.67 31.70 -9.59
N PRO A 65 12.90 31.44 -10.12
CA PRO A 65 13.50 32.30 -11.12
C PRO A 65 12.67 32.32 -12.41
N SER A 66 12.76 33.42 -13.17
CA SER A 66 12.12 33.47 -14.48
C SER A 66 12.77 32.45 -15.41
N LEU A 67 12.01 31.43 -15.80
CA LEU A 67 12.45 30.35 -16.67
C LEU A 67 11.42 30.15 -17.78
N GLU A 68 11.87 30.13 -19.04
CA GLU A 68 10.98 29.92 -20.18
C GLU A 68 10.21 28.60 -20.03
N GLY A 69 8.89 28.66 -20.21
CA GLY A 69 8.00 27.51 -20.07
C GLY A 69 7.64 27.14 -18.63
N HIS A 70 8.09 27.90 -17.62
CA HIS A 70 7.78 27.68 -16.20
C HIS A 70 7.30 28.98 -15.57
N GLU A 71 6.06 28.99 -15.07
CA GLU A 71 5.39 30.19 -14.58
C GLU A 71 4.65 29.90 -13.27
N SER A 72 4.55 30.87 -12.38
CA SER A 72 3.69 30.82 -11.20
C SER A 72 2.64 31.91 -11.28
N TYR A 73 1.62 31.85 -10.42
CA TYR A 73 0.56 32.87 -10.39
C TYR A 73 1.13 34.29 -10.22
N ARG A 74 0.90 35.15 -11.23
CA ARG A 74 1.45 36.52 -11.28
C ARG A 74 2.98 36.59 -11.16
N GLN A 75 3.69 35.54 -11.59
CA GLN A 75 5.15 35.44 -11.55
C GLN A 75 5.72 35.75 -10.15
N GLN A 76 5.29 34.99 -9.14
CA GLN A 76 5.90 35.08 -7.81
C GLN A 76 7.40 34.80 -7.90
N SER A 77 8.19 35.57 -7.14
CA SER A 77 9.63 35.39 -7.09
C SER A 77 10.06 34.22 -6.18
N ASN A 78 9.22 33.85 -5.22
CA ASN A 78 9.47 32.78 -4.25
C ASN A 78 8.18 31.97 -3.99
N GLY A 79 8.34 30.75 -3.47
CA GLY A 79 7.27 29.89 -2.98
C GLY A 79 7.71 29.09 -1.76
N LEU A 80 6.89 28.15 -1.30
CA LEU A 80 7.28 27.18 -0.26
C LEU A 80 7.47 25.79 -0.87
N ALA A 81 8.35 24.98 -0.28
CA ALA A 81 8.49 23.56 -0.59
C ALA A 81 8.92 22.78 0.67
N PRO A 82 8.38 21.56 0.90
CA PRO A 82 8.90 20.66 1.92
C PRO A 82 10.19 20.01 1.45
N TRP A 83 11.21 20.02 2.29
CA TRP A 83 12.40 19.19 2.13
C TRP A 83 11.98 17.70 2.03
N THR A 84 12.54 16.99 1.06
CA THR A 84 12.15 15.60 0.76
C THR A 84 12.36 14.66 1.94
N TYR A 85 13.53 14.72 2.57
CA TYR A 85 13.89 13.84 3.69
C TYR A 85 14.17 14.62 4.97
N ALA A 86 14.05 13.93 6.09
CA ALA A 86 14.61 14.39 7.34
C ALA A 86 15.23 13.24 8.15
N SER A 87 16.54 13.36 8.39
CA SER A 87 17.32 12.35 9.11
C SER A 87 17.23 12.57 10.61
N HIS A 88 16.87 11.52 11.34
CA HIS A 88 16.87 11.54 12.80
C HIS A 88 18.30 11.58 13.35
N ARG A 89 18.52 12.35 14.42
CA ARG A 89 19.81 12.51 15.09
C ARG A 89 19.82 11.88 16.48
N ASP A 90 21.00 11.59 17.00
CA ASP A 90 21.18 10.98 18.33
C ASP A 90 20.59 11.83 19.48
N ASP A 91 20.45 13.14 19.29
CA ASP A 91 19.85 14.06 20.27
C ASP A 91 18.31 14.17 20.16
N GLY A 92 17.70 13.40 19.25
CA GLY A 92 16.26 13.41 18.97
C GLY A 92 15.80 14.51 18.01
N SER A 93 16.72 15.34 17.48
CA SER A 93 16.40 16.33 16.46
C SER A 93 16.36 15.73 15.05
N TYR A 94 15.88 16.51 14.09
CA TYR A 94 15.82 16.15 12.68
C TYR A 94 16.65 17.13 11.84
N GLU A 95 17.46 16.61 10.92
CA GLU A 95 18.12 17.39 9.87
C GLU A 95 17.35 17.27 8.56
N ARG A 96 17.10 18.39 7.88
CA ARG A 96 16.50 18.39 6.54
C ARG A 96 17.51 17.97 5.48
N VAL A 97 17.13 17.04 4.60
CA VAL A 97 18.01 16.38 3.64
C VAL A 97 17.33 16.32 2.27
N GLY A 98 18.08 16.59 1.20
CA GLY A 98 17.60 16.47 -0.18
C GLY A 98 17.77 15.05 -0.73
N GLY A 99 17.25 14.81 -1.93
CA GLY A 99 17.30 13.53 -2.62
C GLY A 99 18.67 13.17 -3.19
N GLY A 100 19.15 11.97 -2.85
CA GLY A 100 20.43 11.43 -3.33
C GLY A 100 21.64 12.01 -2.60
N SER A 101 22.79 12.09 -3.28
CA SER A 101 24.03 12.56 -2.67
C SER A 101 24.23 14.07 -2.82
N LEU A 102 24.68 14.74 -1.76
CA LEU A 102 25.05 16.16 -1.79
C LEU A 102 26.43 16.36 -2.44
N ASP A 103 26.49 17.20 -3.46
CA ASP A 103 27.74 17.78 -3.95
C ASP A 103 28.10 19.01 -3.10
N ALA A 104 29.15 18.87 -2.29
CA ALA A 104 29.62 19.93 -1.39
C ALA A 104 30.16 21.18 -2.11
N VAL A 105 30.48 21.11 -3.40
CA VAL A 105 30.99 22.26 -4.19
C VAL A 105 29.84 23.13 -4.68
N THR A 106 28.80 22.52 -5.23
CA THR A 106 27.64 23.21 -5.80
C THR A 106 26.54 23.45 -4.77
N GLY A 107 26.50 22.64 -3.69
CA GLY A 107 25.38 22.59 -2.75
C GLY A 107 24.17 21.85 -3.31
N TYR A 108 24.32 21.17 -4.46
CA TYR A 108 23.22 20.48 -5.13
C TYR A 108 23.13 19.02 -4.71
N TRP A 109 21.89 18.56 -4.61
CA TRP A 109 21.57 17.16 -4.40
C TRP A 109 21.48 16.44 -5.74
N SER A 110 21.97 15.21 -5.82
CA SER A 110 22.01 14.45 -7.09
C SER A 110 20.64 14.21 -7.70
N GLN A 111 19.57 14.32 -6.92
CA GLN A 111 18.19 14.43 -7.40
C GLN A 111 17.68 15.88 -7.24
N GLY A 112 17.48 16.36 -6.02
CA GLY A 112 17.02 17.71 -5.72
C GLY A 112 16.75 17.91 -4.23
N ALA A 113 16.65 19.14 -3.76
CA ALA A 113 16.29 19.42 -2.36
C ALA A 113 14.79 19.18 -2.09
N TYR A 114 13.97 19.43 -3.12
CA TYR A 114 12.52 19.36 -3.09
C TYR A 114 12.02 18.58 -4.30
N ASN A 115 10.82 18.04 -4.20
CA ASN A 115 10.15 17.41 -5.34
C ASN A 115 8.67 17.80 -5.45
N SER A 116 8.15 17.79 -6.68
CA SER A 116 6.75 18.12 -6.97
C SER A 116 5.75 17.17 -6.31
N ASP A 117 6.18 15.94 -6.02
CA ASP A 117 5.38 14.90 -5.40
C ASP A 117 5.01 15.26 -3.94
N ASP A 118 6.01 15.55 -3.11
CA ASP A 118 5.84 15.98 -1.73
C ASP A 118 5.16 17.36 -1.64
N ILE A 119 5.47 18.28 -2.56
CA ILE A 119 4.78 19.58 -2.65
C ILE A 119 3.27 19.36 -2.89
N ALA A 120 2.91 18.51 -3.86
CA ALA A 120 1.52 18.21 -4.18
C ALA A 120 0.78 17.61 -3.00
N ARG A 121 1.35 16.60 -2.34
CA ARG A 121 0.72 15.94 -1.19
C ARG A 121 0.66 16.86 0.05
N ALA A 122 1.65 17.73 0.26
CA ALA A 122 1.62 18.73 1.32
C ALA A 122 0.50 19.76 1.11
N ILE A 123 0.23 20.18 -0.14
CA ILE A 123 -0.91 21.05 -0.46
C ILE A 123 -2.20 20.42 0.03
N VAL A 124 -2.42 19.12 -0.25
CA VAL A 124 -3.61 18.37 0.20
C VAL A 124 -3.77 18.44 1.73
N VAL A 125 -2.68 18.24 2.49
CA VAL A 125 -2.72 18.37 3.96
C VAL A 125 -3.16 19.76 4.39
N PHE A 126 -2.56 20.83 3.85
CA PHE A 126 -2.88 22.20 4.27
C PHE A 126 -4.28 22.66 3.83
N VAL A 127 -4.75 22.28 2.64
CA VAL A 127 -6.12 22.63 2.20
C VAL A 127 -7.18 21.90 3.02
N ARG A 128 -6.94 20.63 3.38
CA ARG A 128 -7.83 19.88 4.29
C ARG A 128 -7.78 20.46 5.71
N SER A 129 -6.61 20.88 6.19
CA SER A 129 -6.47 21.54 7.50
C SER A 129 -7.22 22.87 7.56
N TYR A 130 -7.10 23.70 6.51
CA TYR A 130 -7.88 24.92 6.39
C TYR A 130 -9.38 24.63 6.34
N ALA A 131 -9.83 23.65 5.54
CA ALA A 131 -11.25 23.29 5.46
C ALA A 131 -11.82 22.86 6.82
N ALA A 132 -11.02 22.19 7.66
CA ALA A 132 -11.43 21.74 8.98
C ALA A 132 -11.42 22.84 10.06
N SER A 133 -10.49 23.79 9.98
CA SER A 133 -10.22 24.77 11.06
C SER A 133 -10.56 26.22 10.73
N GLY A 134 -10.58 26.58 9.45
CA GLY A 134 -10.62 27.95 8.97
C GLY A 134 -9.31 28.73 9.15
N ASP A 135 -8.19 28.06 9.48
CA ASP A 135 -6.89 28.72 9.72
C ASP A 135 -6.31 29.33 8.43
N LEU A 136 -6.31 30.66 8.37
CA LEU A 136 -5.82 31.39 7.21
C LEU A 136 -4.31 31.22 6.98
N ASP A 137 -3.53 30.85 8.00
CA ASP A 137 -2.10 30.56 7.84
C ASP A 137 -1.91 29.23 7.10
N ASP A 138 -2.79 28.24 7.31
CA ASP A 138 -2.79 27.00 6.53
C ASP A 138 -3.16 27.27 5.06
N LEU A 139 -4.18 28.10 4.81
CA LEU A 139 -4.56 28.49 3.45
C LEU A 139 -3.44 29.27 2.73
N ALA A 140 -2.78 30.20 3.44
CA ALA A 140 -1.64 30.95 2.92
C ALA A 140 -0.44 30.02 2.62
N THR A 141 -0.21 29.03 3.47
CA THR A 141 0.81 28.00 3.25
C THR A 141 0.51 27.17 2.00
N ALA A 142 -0.73 26.68 1.86
CA ALA A 142 -1.19 25.95 0.68
C ALA A 142 -1.02 26.78 -0.61
N ARG A 143 -1.40 28.07 -0.57
CA ARG A 143 -1.22 29.00 -1.69
C ARG A 143 0.25 29.15 -2.10
N SER A 144 1.16 29.24 -1.13
CA SER A 144 2.59 29.37 -1.43
C SER A 144 3.20 28.08 -2.00
N LEU A 145 2.75 26.92 -1.53
CA LEU A 145 3.10 25.62 -2.13
C LEU A 145 2.57 25.50 -3.56
N LEU A 146 1.35 25.98 -3.83
CA LEU A 146 0.76 25.99 -5.18
C LEU A 146 1.55 26.88 -6.16
N TYR A 147 2.16 27.97 -5.69
CA TYR A 147 3.09 28.75 -6.53
C TYR A 147 4.26 27.90 -7.00
N THR A 148 4.86 27.14 -6.09
CA THR A 148 5.97 26.24 -6.42
C THR A 148 5.52 25.08 -7.31
N LEU A 149 4.40 24.43 -7.00
CA LEU A 149 3.90 23.29 -7.79
C LEU A 149 3.60 23.71 -9.23
N THR A 150 2.91 24.84 -9.41
CA THR A 150 2.56 25.33 -10.74
C THR A 150 3.75 25.90 -11.51
N TYR A 151 4.82 26.30 -10.82
CA TYR A 151 6.11 26.62 -11.43
C TYR A 151 6.82 25.36 -11.95
N LEU A 152 6.73 24.23 -11.24
CA LEU A 152 7.30 22.95 -11.69
C LEU A 152 6.54 22.36 -12.90
N GLN A 153 5.29 22.76 -13.12
CA GLN A 153 4.52 22.40 -14.30
C GLN A 153 5.04 23.13 -15.55
N VAL A 154 5.24 22.39 -16.64
CA VAL A 154 5.59 22.95 -17.95
C VAL A 154 4.37 23.67 -18.52
N ALA A 155 4.44 24.98 -18.69
CA ALA A 155 3.32 25.83 -19.10
C ALA A 155 3.04 25.81 -20.62
N SER A 156 4.04 25.48 -21.45
CA SER A 156 3.94 25.59 -22.91
C SER A 156 4.85 24.61 -23.66
N GLY A 157 4.63 24.49 -24.97
CA GLY A 157 5.40 23.57 -25.84
C GLY A 157 4.91 22.13 -25.82
N LYS A 158 5.72 21.21 -26.34
CA LYS A 158 5.32 19.81 -26.56
C LYS A 158 5.00 19.03 -25.27
N ASN A 159 5.57 19.45 -24.15
CA ASN A 159 5.45 18.81 -22.84
C ASN A 159 4.45 19.56 -21.93
N ALA A 160 3.69 20.53 -22.46
CA ALA A 160 2.84 21.39 -21.64
C ALA A 160 1.84 20.60 -20.78
N GLY A 161 1.82 20.83 -19.47
CA GLY A 161 1.01 20.11 -18.50
C GLY A 161 1.76 19.05 -17.73
N ASN A 162 2.83 18.48 -18.29
CA ASN A 162 3.75 17.62 -17.55
C ASN A 162 4.51 18.43 -16.50
N VAL A 163 5.15 17.73 -15.56
CA VAL A 163 5.73 18.34 -14.36
C VAL A 163 7.18 17.90 -14.22
N VAL A 164 8.07 18.82 -13.86
CA VAL A 164 9.44 18.49 -13.46
C VAL A 164 9.42 17.97 -12.03
N LEU A 165 10.04 16.82 -11.79
CA LEU A 165 10.00 16.19 -10.48
C LEU A 165 10.85 16.94 -9.45
N TRP A 166 12.10 17.30 -9.77
CA TRP A 166 13.07 17.76 -8.77
C TRP A 166 13.48 19.23 -8.92
N MET A 167 13.75 19.87 -7.79
CA MET A 167 14.26 21.23 -7.70
C MET A 167 15.31 21.36 -6.59
N GLN A 168 16.35 22.17 -6.83
CA GLN A 168 17.40 22.50 -5.87
C GLN A 168 16.96 23.63 -4.92
N ALA A 169 17.72 23.81 -3.84
CA ALA A 169 17.44 24.84 -2.82
C ALA A 169 17.44 26.27 -3.39
N ASP A 170 18.13 26.52 -4.50
CA ASP A 170 18.20 27.83 -5.16
C ASP A 170 17.14 28.03 -6.27
N GLY A 171 16.21 27.09 -6.44
CA GLY A 171 15.17 27.13 -7.47
C GLY A 171 15.57 26.52 -8.82
N THR A 172 16.80 26.00 -8.95
CA THR A 172 17.26 25.33 -10.17
C THR A 172 16.52 24.00 -10.36
N LEU A 173 15.94 23.79 -11.54
CA LEU A 173 15.22 22.57 -11.87
C LEU A 173 16.18 21.43 -12.23
N THR A 174 16.04 20.28 -11.57
CA THR A 174 16.78 19.05 -11.92
C THR A 174 15.89 18.14 -12.77
N ARG A 175 15.94 18.33 -14.10
CA ARG A 175 15.11 17.54 -15.02
C ARG A 175 15.53 16.08 -15.15
N SER A 176 16.80 15.79 -14.90
CA SER A 176 17.40 14.45 -14.98
C SER A 176 18.20 14.20 -13.71
N ALA A 177 17.66 13.35 -12.83
CA ALA A 177 18.29 13.00 -11.57
C ALA A 177 19.41 11.95 -11.76
N VAL A 178 20.25 11.78 -10.73
CA VAL A 178 21.23 10.69 -10.65
C VAL A 178 20.94 9.83 -9.41
N PRO A 179 20.61 8.53 -9.59
CA PRO A 179 20.43 7.83 -10.87
C PRO A 179 19.21 8.36 -11.66
N LYS A 180 19.24 8.12 -12.97
CA LYS A 180 18.20 8.56 -13.90
C LYS A 180 16.86 7.91 -13.59
N GLU A 181 15.83 8.73 -13.42
CA GLU A 181 14.44 8.30 -13.23
C GLU A 181 13.72 8.16 -14.57
N THR A 182 12.54 7.54 -14.59
CA THR A 182 11.76 7.37 -15.81
C THR A 182 10.34 7.91 -15.62
N PRO A 183 9.84 8.77 -16.53
CA PRO A 183 10.49 9.27 -17.74
C PRO A 183 11.70 10.19 -17.46
N ASP A 184 12.70 10.16 -18.34
CA ASP A 184 13.83 11.09 -18.32
C ASP A 184 13.86 11.92 -19.61
N PRO A 185 13.80 13.26 -19.53
CA PRO A 185 13.61 14.06 -18.30
C PRO A 185 12.23 13.86 -17.67
N SER A 186 12.08 14.18 -16.38
CA SER A 186 10.85 13.97 -15.59
C SER A 186 9.61 14.67 -16.18
N ASP A 187 9.76 15.67 -17.02
CA ASP A 187 8.65 16.37 -17.70
C ASP A 187 8.37 15.88 -19.14
N SER A 188 9.01 14.79 -19.58
CA SER A 188 8.90 14.33 -20.97
C SER A 188 7.67 13.47 -21.28
N ASP A 189 6.97 12.94 -20.27
CA ASP A 189 5.79 12.10 -20.42
C ASP A 189 4.87 12.19 -19.19
N GLU A 190 3.71 11.54 -19.26
CA GLU A 190 2.83 11.35 -18.10
C GLU A 190 3.52 10.53 -16.99
N SER A 191 3.11 10.77 -15.74
CA SER A 191 3.84 10.27 -14.57
C SER A 191 3.02 10.32 -13.27
N TYR A 192 3.55 9.74 -12.19
CA TYR A 192 2.98 9.89 -10.85
C TYR A 192 2.91 11.34 -10.40
N TRP A 193 3.96 12.13 -10.68
CA TRP A 193 3.98 13.53 -10.29
C TRP A 193 2.98 14.39 -11.08
N LEU A 194 2.68 14.03 -12.33
CA LEU A 194 1.54 14.62 -13.04
C LEU A 194 0.22 14.26 -12.35
N ALA A 195 0.00 12.99 -11.99
CA ALA A 195 -1.22 12.56 -11.31
C ALA A 195 -1.42 13.24 -9.95
N ARG A 196 -0.36 13.36 -9.14
CA ARG A 196 -0.42 14.08 -7.85
C ARG A 196 -0.59 15.58 -8.01
N THR A 197 -0.10 16.16 -9.11
CA THR A 197 -0.39 17.55 -9.45
C THR A 197 -1.88 17.74 -9.74
N VAL A 198 -2.51 16.82 -10.48
CA VAL A 198 -3.98 16.79 -10.66
C VAL A 198 -4.69 16.67 -9.31
N TRP A 199 -4.21 15.79 -8.42
CA TRP A 199 -4.75 15.64 -7.06
C TRP A 199 -4.75 16.95 -6.29
N ALA A 200 -3.58 17.60 -6.18
CA ALA A 200 -3.41 18.83 -5.44
C ALA A 200 -4.21 20.01 -6.01
N LEU A 201 -4.20 20.19 -7.34
CA LEU A 201 -4.95 21.27 -8.01
C LEU A 201 -6.46 21.09 -7.83
N GLY A 202 -6.94 19.85 -7.97
CA GLY A 202 -8.35 19.50 -7.82
C GLY A 202 -8.87 19.69 -6.40
N GLU A 203 -8.12 19.27 -5.37
CA GLU A 203 -8.50 19.50 -3.96
C GLU A 203 -8.33 20.96 -3.51
N ALA A 204 -7.39 21.70 -4.10
CA ALA A 204 -7.17 23.10 -3.76
C ALA A 204 -8.25 24.04 -4.34
N TYR A 205 -8.73 23.79 -5.57
CA TYR A 205 -9.68 24.67 -6.26
C TYR A 205 -10.92 25.04 -5.41
N PRO A 206 -11.62 24.09 -4.76
CA PRO A 206 -12.77 24.39 -3.89
C PRO A 206 -12.45 25.38 -2.76
N GLN A 207 -11.21 25.42 -2.27
CA GLN A 207 -10.84 26.32 -1.16
C GLN A 207 -10.65 27.78 -1.59
N PHE A 208 -10.47 28.02 -2.89
CA PHE A 208 -10.21 29.37 -3.42
C PHE A 208 -11.37 29.97 -4.21
N VAL A 209 -12.33 29.17 -4.69
CA VAL A 209 -13.40 29.64 -5.59
C VAL A 209 -14.20 30.83 -5.03
N ASP A 210 -14.43 30.87 -3.71
CA ASP A 210 -15.15 31.97 -3.04
C ASP A 210 -14.21 32.94 -2.27
N VAL A 211 -12.91 32.64 -2.21
CA VAL A 211 -11.92 33.43 -1.45
C VAL A 211 -11.08 34.32 -2.37
N ASP A 212 -10.67 33.78 -3.51
CA ASP A 212 -9.85 34.46 -4.52
C ASP A 212 -10.16 33.86 -5.89
N VAL A 213 -11.17 34.42 -6.55
CA VAL A 213 -11.69 33.94 -7.83
C VAL A 213 -10.62 33.94 -8.93
N GLU A 214 -9.71 34.92 -8.93
CA GLU A 214 -8.67 35.00 -9.95
C GLU A 214 -7.63 33.88 -9.75
N PHE A 215 -7.24 33.62 -8.51
CA PHE A 215 -6.35 32.50 -8.20
C PHE A 215 -7.03 31.15 -8.45
N ALA A 216 -8.31 31.00 -8.09
CA ALA A 216 -9.07 29.78 -8.40
C ALA A 216 -9.15 29.52 -9.92
N GLN A 217 -9.39 30.56 -10.73
CA GLN A 217 -9.37 30.42 -12.18
C GLN A 217 -7.99 29.98 -12.70
N PHE A 218 -6.91 30.56 -12.15
CA PHE A 218 -5.55 30.10 -12.48
C PHE A 218 -5.35 28.61 -12.14
N LEU A 219 -5.83 28.13 -10.99
CA LEU A 219 -5.75 26.71 -10.63
C LEU A 219 -6.54 25.82 -11.60
N ALA A 220 -7.74 26.24 -12.00
CA ALA A 220 -8.52 25.54 -13.02
C ALA A 220 -7.76 25.46 -14.35
N ASP A 221 -7.16 26.57 -14.80
CA ASP A 221 -6.37 26.59 -16.04
C ASP A 221 -5.17 25.62 -15.96
N ARG A 222 -4.49 25.55 -14.81
CA ARG A 222 -3.40 24.59 -14.57
C ARG A 222 -3.87 23.13 -14.52
N LEU A 223 -5.05 22.88 -13.96
CA LEU A 223 -5.67 21.56 -13.93
C LEU A 223 -6.01 21.10 -15.36
N HIS A 224 -6.61 21.96 -16.17
CA HIS A 224 -6.89 21.65 -17.59
C HIS A 224 -5.60 21.46 -18.40
N LEU A 225 -4.53 22.17 -18.07
CA LEU A 225 -3.23 21.95 -18.70
C LEU A 225 -2.70 20.54 -18.42
N ALA A 226 -2.79 20.07 -17.17
CA ALA A 226 -2.46 18.69 -16.79
C ALA A 226 -3.39 17.68 -17.47
N LEU A 227 -4.70 17.95 -17.53
CA LEU A 227 -5.67 17.09 -18.17
C LEU A 227 -5.39 16.94 -19.68
N SER A 228 -5.05 18.03 -20.36
CA SER A 228 -4.62 17.98 -21.76
C SER A 228 -3.33 17.17 -21.96
N ALA A 229 -2.44 17.08 -20.97
CA ALA A 229 -1.29 16.18 -21.05
C ALA A 229 -1.72 14.71 -20.97
N LEU A 230 -2.64 14.39 -20.07
CA LEU A 230 -3.25 13.06 -19.96
C LEU A 230 -4.03 12.66 -21.22
N GLU A 231 -4.75 13.59 -21.85
CA GLU A 231 -5.45 13.37 -23.14
C GLU A 231 -4.52 13.12 -24.31
N ARG A 232 -3.30 13.67 -24.29
CA ARG A 232 -2.26 13.31 -25.27
C ARG A 232 -1.62 11.95 -24.98
N ALA A 233 -1.80 11.44 -23.76
CA ALA A 233 -1.20 10.22 -23.26
C ALA A 233 -2.28 9.19 -22.89
N SER A 234 -2.43 8.83 -21.61
CA SER A 234 -3.33 7.76 -21.14
C SER A 234 -4.79 7.92 -21.57
N LEU A 235 -5.43 9.07 -21.31
CA LEU A 235 -6.84 9.30 -21.70
C LEU A 235 -7.05 9.24 -23.21
N GLY A 236 -6.07 9.67 -24.00
CA GLY A 236 -6.12 9.57 -25.46
C GLY A 236 -6.15 8.13 -25.99
N ARG A 237 -5.84 7.15 -25.13
CA ARG A 237 -5.88 5.71 -25.43
C ARG A 237 -7.10 5.00 -24.83
N TYR A 238 -8.08 5.74 -24.31
CA TYR A 238 -9.30 5.14 -23.75
C TYR A 238 -9.96 4.16 -24.73
N GLY A 239 -10.44 3.04 -24.19
CA GLY A 239 -11.02 1.93 -24.97
C GLY A 239 -9.99 0.98 -25.60
N THR A 240 -8.67 1.22 -25.43
CA THR A 240 -7.64 0.27 -25.86
C THR A 240 -7.36 -0.78 -24.78
N TRP A 241 -7.26 -2.04 -25.16
CA TRP A 241 -6.97 -3.13 -24.24
C TRP A 241 -5.58 -3.72 -24.51
N LYS A 242 -4.92 -4.19 -23.47
CA LYS A 242 -3.68 -4.95 -23.55
C LYS A 242 -3.88 -6.32 -22.89
N ILE A 243 -2.93 -7.22 -23.09
CA ILE A 243 -2.92 -8.55 -22.46
C ILE A 243 -1.80 -8.58 -21.43
N ALA A 244 -2.06 -9.12 -20.24
CA ALA A 244 -1.07 -9.45 -19.22
C ALA A 244 -1.31 -10.91 -18.80
N ASP A 245 -0.42 -11.81 -19.21
CA ASP A 245 -0.54 -13.28 -19.05
C ASP A 245 -1.98 -13.77 -19.28
N GLY A 246 -2.48 -13.60 -20.50
CA GLY A 246 -3.80 -14.04 -20.92
C GLY A 246 -5.00 -13.21 -20.42
N VAL A 247 -4.80 -12.25 -19.50
CA VAL A 247 -5.88 -11.39 -18.98
C VAL A 247 -5.89 -10.04 -19.68
N LEU A 248 -7.10 -9.55 -20.01
CA LEU A 248 -7.26 -8.21 -20.57
C LEU A 248 -7.10 -7.15 -19.48
N VAL A 249 -6.23 -6.18 -19.74
CA VAL A 249 -5.95 -5.04 -18.84
C VAL A 249 -6.11 -3.71 -19.60
N PRO A 250 -6.52 -2.62 -18.93
CA PRO A 250 -6.76 -1.34 -19.59
C PRO A 250 -5.47 -0.70 -20.13
N GLY A 251 -5.51 -0.26 -21.39
CA GLY A 251 -4.39 0.42 -22.07
C GLY A 251 -4.30 1.93 -21.79
N TRP A 252 -5.22 2.47 -21.00
CA TRP A 252 -5.45 3.90 -20.79
C TRP A 252 -5.25 4.37 -19.34
N LEU A 253 -4.59 3.60 -18.49
CA LEU A 253 -4.17 4.07 -17.17
C LEU A 253 -2.88 4.89 -17.25
N ILE A 254 -2.70 5.87 -16.35
CA ILE A 254 -1.51 6.71 -16.26
C ILE A 254 -0.30 5.81 -16.02
N GLN A 255 0.66 5.80 -16.96
CA GLN A 255 1.82 4.89 -16.92
C GLN A 255 1.46 3.39 -16.76
N GLY A 256 0.25 3.01 -17.18
CA GLY A 256 -0.27 1.65 -17.00
C GLY A 256 -0.56 1.27 -15.54
N GLY A 257 -0.71 2.25 -14.64
CA GLY A 257 -0.91 2.03 -13.21
C GLY A 257 -2.26 2.54 -12.69
N ALA A 258 -3.02 1.69 -12.04
CA ALA A 258 -4.22 2.08 -11.30
C ALA A 258 -3.86 2.93 -10.08
N ASP A 259 -2.66 2.74 -9.54
CA ASP A 259 -2.09 3.51 -8.43
C ASP A 259 -1.97 5.01 -8.73
N ALA A 260 -1.22 5.41 -9.76
CA ALA A 260 -1.10 6.81 -10.17
C ALA A 260 -2.46 7.37 -10.60
N THR A 261 -3.24 6.56 -11.34
CA THR A 261 -4.54 6.99 -11.85
C THR A 261 -5.53 7.31 -10.70
N ALA A 262 -5.50 6.53 -9.61
CA ALA A 262 -6.35 6.76 -8.45
C ALA A 262 -6.12 8.13 -7.80
N GLU A 263 -4.87 8.57 -7.68
CA GLU A 263 -4.55 9.90 -7.13
C GLU A 263 -5.10 11.02 -8.01
N ALA A 264 -4.97 10.90 -9.34
CA ALA A 264 -5.57 11.86 -10.26
C ALA A 264 -7.11 11.90 -10.11
N VAL A 265 -7.77 10.75 -10.02
CA VAL A 265 -9.23 10.65 -9.83
C VAL A 265 -9.68 11.34 -8.53
N LEU A 266 -8.93 11.21 -7.43
CA LEU A 266 -9.26 11.94 -6.18
C LEU A 266 -9.32 13.46 -6.38
N GLY A 267 -8.35 14.04 -7.10
CA GLY A 267 -8.37 15.46 -7.43
C GLY A 267 -9.50 15.86 -8.38
N LEU A 268 -9.69 15.09 -9.45
CA LEU A 268 -10.74 15.33 -10.44
C LEU A 268 -12.13 15.29 -9.77
N ALA A 269 -12.37 14.33 -8.88
CA ALA A 269 -13.61 14.22 -8.12
C ALA A 269 -13.85 15.44 -7.22
N ALA A 270 -12.81 15.91 -6.51
CA ALA A 270 -12.91 17.11 -5.67
C ALA A 270 -13.24 18.37 -6.49
N TYR A 271 -12.65 18.53 -7.68
CA TYR A 271 -12.97 19.63 -8.59
C TYR A 271 -14.40 19.53 -9.14
N ALA A 272 -14.80 18.33 -9.61
CA ALA A 272 -16.13 18.08 -10.18
C ALA A 272 -17.27 18.27 -9.16
N ALA A 273 -16.99 18.11 -7.86
CA ALA A 273 -17.97 18.31 -6.80
C ALA A 273 -18.47 19.76 -6.69
N VAL A 274 -17.66 20.76 -7.10
CA VAL A 274 -18.01 22.18 -7.00
C VAL A 274 -18.12 22.89 -8.35
N ARG A 275 -17.70 22.24 -9.44
CA ARG A 275 -17.75 22.81 -10.79
C ARG A 275 -18.20 21.77 -11.80
N GLN A 276 -19.21 22.13 -12.59
CA GLN A 276 -19.61 21.33 -13.74
C GLN A 276 -18.61 21.48 -14.88
N ASP A 277 -18.00 20.37 -15.26
CA ASP A 277 -16.99 20.31 -16.30
C ASP A 277 -17.04 18.95 -17.01
N THR A 278 -17.43 18.97 -18.29
CA THR A 278 -17.62 17.73 -19.05
C THR A 278 -16.30 17.01 -19.32
N GLN A 279 -15.22 17.75 -19.51
CA GLN A 279 -13.90 17.17 -19.78
C GLN A 279 -13.40 16.40 -18.54
N VAL A 280 -13.59 16.98 -17.36
CA VAL A 280 -13.27 16.32 -16.08
C VAL A 280 -14.19 15.13 -15.84
N ALA A 281 -15.50 15.25 -16.10
CA ALA A 281 -16.44 14.15 -15.92
C ALA A 281 -16.10 12.94 -16.82
N ASP A 282 -15.76 13.18 -18.09
CA ASP A 282 -15.33 12.12 -19.01
C ASP A 282 -14.04 11.45 -18.54
N ALA A 283 -13.07 12.25 -18.06
CA ALA A 283 -11.82 11.72 -17.50
C ALA A 283 -12.04 10.84 -16.26
N ILE A 284 -12.93 11.26 -15.35
CA ILE A 284 -13.34 10.45 -14.19
C ILE A 284 -13.92 9.12 -14.67
N ALA A 285 -14.93 9.14 -15.55
CA ALA A 285 -15.60 7.93 -16.02
C ALA A 285 -14.64 6.93 -16.67
N HIS A 286 -13.74 7.41 -17.54
CA HIS A 286 -12.76 6.53 -18.20
C HIS A 286 -11.76 5.93 -17.21
N TYR A 287 -11.28 6.72 -16.26
CA TYR A 287 -10.29 6.24 -15.31
C TYR A 287 -10.88 5.35 -14.21
N THR A 288 -12.09 5.62 -13.72
CA THR A 288 -12.75 4.75 -12.74
C THR A 288 -13.07 3.38 -13.35
N GLU A 289 -13.49 3.33 -14.61
CA GLU A 289 -13.67 2.07 -15.35
C GLU A 289 -12.35 1.28 -15.39
N GLY A 290 -11.26 1.95 -15.80
CA GLY A 290 -9.94 1.33 -15.87
C GLY A 290 -9.43 0.83 -14.51
N ILE A 291 -9.64 1.59 -13.43
CA ILE A 291 -9.25 1.19 -12.07
C ILE A 291 -10.09 -0.02 -11.61
N ALA A 292 -11.40 -0.01 -11.82
CA ALA A 292 -12.28 -1.10 -11.38
C ALA A 292 -11.96 -2.44 -12.05
N VAL A 293 -11.62 -2.42 -13.34
CA VAL A 293 -11.21 -3.62 -14.09
C VAL A 293 -9.93 -4.25 -13.54
N MET A 294 -9.10 -3.50 -12.81
CA MET A 294 -7.90 -4.04 -12.15
C MET A 294 -8.21 -4.81 -10.85
N SER A 295 -9.48 -4.86 -10.41
CA SER A 295 -9.92 -5.73 -9.32
C SER A 295 -9.84 -7.20 -9.71
N SER A 296 -9.25 -8.04 -8.86
CA SER A 296 -9.09 -9.47 -9.15
C SER A 296 -9.14 -10.35 -7.89
N GLY A 297 -9.34 -11.65 -8.11
CA GLY A 297 -9.42 -12.66 -7.05
C GLY A 297 -10.72 -12.58 -6.25
N ASP A 298 -10.79 -13.40 -5.20
CA ASP A 298 -11.89 -13.43 -4.23
C ASP A 298 -11.36 -13.77 -2.84
N SER A 299 -12.20 -13.91 -1.81
CA SER A 299 -11.72 -14.15 -0.44
C SER A 299 -10.78 -15.35 -0.24
N GLY A 300 -10.80 -16.32 -1.16
CA GLY A 300 -9.95 -17.52 -1.16
C GLY A 300 -9.02 -17.63 -2.37
N GLU A 301 -8.97 -16.65 -3.28
CA GLU A 301 -8.07 -16.64 -4.43
C GLU A 301 -7.26 -15.33 -4.47
N TRP A 302 -5.96 -15.43 -4.69
CA TRP A 302 -5.09 -14.27 -4.89
C TRP A 302 -5.62 -13.36 -6.02
N PRO A 303 -5.59 -12.01 -5.89
CA PRO A 303 -5.08 -11.17 -4.80
C PRO A 303 -6.13 -10.80 -3.74
N PHE A 304 -7.08 -11.68 -3.45
CA PHE A 304 -8.07 -11.52 -2.39
C PHE A 304 -9.06 -10.35 -2.55
N GLY A 305 -9.46 -10.05 -3.79
CA GLY A 305 -10.35 -8.94 -4.10
C GLY A 305 -9.67 -7.58 -4.12
N ALA A 306 -8.33 -7.54 -4.10
CA ALA A 306 -7.58 -6.30 -4.25
C ALA A 306 -7.75 -5.70 -5.65
N ILE A 307 -7.67 -4.37 -5.73
CA ILE A 307 -7.42 -3.67 -7.00
C ILE A 307 -5.90 -3.66 -7.22
N LEU A 308 -5.45 -4.35 -8.28
CA LEU A 308 -4.02 -4.46 -8.58
C LEU A 308 -3.45 -3.12 -9.06
N PRO A 309 -2.29 -2.67 -8.53
CA PRO A 309 -1.75 -1.35 -8.85
C PRO A 309 -1.30 -1.16 -10.30
N TRP A 310 -0.93 -2.24 -11.00
CA TRP A 310 -0.17 -2.13 -12.24
C TRP A 310 -0.58 -3.16 -13.29
N THR A 311 -0.79 -2.70 -14.53
CA THR A 311 -1.26 -3.53 -15.65
C THR A 311 -0.28 -4.58 -16.13
N ALA A 312 1.00 -4.47 -15.79
CA ALA A 312 2.03 -5.44 -16.18
C ALA A 312 2.44 -6.35 -15.02
N SER A 313 1.54 -6.56 -14.05
CA SER A 313 1.67 -7.62 -13.06
C SER A 313 0.31 -8.12 -12.60
N ARG A 314 0.16 -9.44 -12.52
CA ARG A 314 -0.98 -10.12 -11.87
C ARG A 314 -0.68 -10.60 -10.44
N THR A 315 0.58 -10.55 -10.03
CA THR A 315 1.11 -11.20 -8.82
C THR A 315 1.65 -10.21 -7.79
N MET A 316 1.57 -8.91 -8.09
CA MET A 316 2.03 -7.85 -7.20
C MET A 316 0.89 -6.93 -6.80
N TRP A 317 0.66 -6.84 -5.50
CA TRP A 317 0.03 -5.67 -4.89
C TRP A 317 1.08 -4.88 -4.12
N HIS A 318 1.06 -3.55 -4.24
CA HIS A 318 1.97 -2.67 -3.51
C HIS A 318 1.23 -1.44 -2.97
N ALA A 319 1.76 -0.88 -1.89
CA ALA A 319 1.02 0.03 -1.04
C ALA A 319 0.89 1.45 -1.61
N TRP A 320 1.71 1.84 -2.59
CA TRP A 320 1.45 3.04 -3.40
C TRP A 320 0.12 3.01 -4.15
N GLY A 321 -0.40 1.82 -4.49
CA GLY A 321 -1.74 1.62 -5.02
C GLY A 321 -2.85 1.60 -3.98
N GLY A 322 -2.54 1.89 -2.71
CA GLY A 322 -3.47 1.80 -1.60
C GLY A 322 -4.67 2.75 -1.67
N LEU A 323 -4.68 3.72 -2.57
CA LEU A 323 -5.76 4.71 -2.73
C LEU A 323 -6.78 4.35 -3.83
N THR A 324 -6.64 3.23 -4.53
CA THR A 324 -7.55 2.81 -5.62
C THR A 324 -9.00 2.68 -5.16
N GLY A 325 -9.25 1.96 -4.06
CA GLY A 325 -10.59 1.87 -3.46
C GLY A 325 -11.13 3.23 -3.01
N ALA A 326 -10.28 4.09 -2.44
CA ALA A 326 -10.65 5.45 -2.04
C ALA A 326 -11.08 6.32 -3.23
N ALA A 327 -10.37 6.22 -4.36
CA ALA A 327 -10.65 6.97 -5.57
C ALA A 327 -12.00 6.57 -6.19
N LEU A 328 -12.30 5.27 -6.27
CA LEU A 328 -13.61 4.80 -6.73
C LEU A 328 -14.75 5.29 -5.81
N LEU A 329 -14.57 5.22 -4.49
CA LEU A 329 -15.57 5.67 -3.51
C LEU A 329 -15.72 7.19 -3.44
N ALA A 330 -14.69 7.97 -3.80
CA ALA A 330 -14.82 9.41 -3.98
C ALA A 330 -15.79 9.78 -5.12
N CYS A 331 -16.01 8.84 -6.04
CA CYS A 331 -16.92 8.97 -7.17
C CYS A 331 -18.24 8.19 -6.99
N ASP A 332 -18.55 7.65 -5.80
CA ASP A 332 -19.70 6.74 -5.57
C ASP A 332 -21.04 7.29 -6.08
N ALA A 333 -21.24 8.61 -6.03
CA ALA A 333 -22.45 9.27 -6.53
C ALA A 333 -22.68 9.11 -8.05
N TRP A 334 -21.64 8.79 -8.80
CA TRP A 334 -21.66 8.59 -10.26
C TRP A 334 -21.16 7.20 -10.67
N ALA A 335 -20.75 6.37 -9.70
CA ALA A 335 -20.16 5.07 -9.95
C ALA A 335 -21.21 4.06 -10.47
N THR A 336 -20.75 3.19 -11.36
CA THR A 336 -21.44 1.96 -11.73
C THR A 336 -21.42 0.97 -10.57
N GLU A 337 -22.29 -0.04 -10.63
CA GLU A 337 -22.30 -1.10 -9.61
C GLU A 337 -20.97 -1.88 -9.60
N ASP A 338 -20.36 -2.14 -10.76
CA ASP A 338 -19.10 -2.89 -10.84
C ASP A 338 -17.93 -2.11 -10.21
N GLU A 339 -17.84 -0.80 -10.44
CA GLU A 339 -16.85 0.07 -9.79
C GLU A 339 -17.05 0.10 -8.27
N ARG A 340 -18.31 0.19 -7.84
CA ARG A 340 -18.63 0.15 -6.41
C ARG A 340 -18.28 -1.19 -5.78
N GLN A 341 -18.55 -2.30 -6.46
CA GLN A 341 -18.20 -3.64 -5.97
C GLN A 341 -16.68 -3.84 -5.91
N ALA A 342 -15.92 -3.39 -6.91
CA ALA A 342 -14.46 -3.43 -6.90
C ALA A 342 -13.90 -2.68 -5.67
N ALA A 343 -14.41 -1.48 -5.39
CA ALA A 343 -13.95 -0.69 -4.25
C ALA A 343 -14.29 -1.33 -2.89
N LEU A 344 -15.49 -1.90 -2.76
CA LEU A 344 -15.92 -2.58 -1.54
C LEU A 344 -15.21 -3.93 -1.35
N ALA A 345 -14.81 -4.63 -2.42
CA ALA A 345 -13.98 -5.83 -2.33
C ALA A 345 -12.57 -5.50 -1.81
N ASP A 346 -11.92 -4.45 -2.32
CA ASP A 346 -10.61 -3.98 -1.83
C ASP A 346 -10.66 -3.61 -0.33
N CYS A 347 -11.76 -2.97 0.09
CA CYS A 347 -11.96 -2.56 1.48
C CYS A 347 -12.40 -3.71 2.40
N GLY A 348 -13.32 -4.57 1.96
CA GLY A 348 -14.02 -5.53 2.82
C GLY A 348 -13.56 -6.97 2.71
N VAL A 349 -12.73 -7.30 1.72
CA VAL A 349 -12.12 -8.63 1.56
C VAL A 349 -10.61 -8.52 1.69
N PHE A 350 -9.96 -7.71 0.84
CA PHE A 350 -8.50 -7.63 0.81
C PHE A 350 -7.93 -6.98 2.07
N THR A 351 -8.50 -5.85 2.52
CA THR A 351 -7.95 -5.15 3.70
C THR A 351 -8.02 -5.99 4.99
N PRO A 352 -9.12 -6.70 5.32
CA PRO A 352 -9.11 -7.65 6.44
C PRO A 352 -8.02 -8.72 6.29
N GLN A 353 -7.86 -9.30 5.09
CA GLN A 353 -6.84 -10.32 4.82
C GLN A 353 -5.41 -9.78 5.01
N LEU A 354 -5.16 -8.54 4.58
CA LEU A 354 -3.91 -7.82 4.79
C LEU A 354 -3.62 -7.63 6.29
N LEU A 355 -4.60 -7.17 7.07
CA LEU A 355 -4.46 -6.93 8.51
C LEU A 355 -4.25 -8.24 9.29
N THR A 356 -4.94 -9.32 8.92
CA THR A 356 -4.76 -10.64 9.55
C THR A 356 -3.48 -11.35 9.12
N SER A 357 -2.73 -10.80 8.16
CA SER A 357 -1.45 -11.36 7.69
C SER A 357 -0.24 -10.55 8.16
N GLY A 358 -0.40 -9.69 9.17
CA GLY A 358 0.70 -8.93 9.79
C GLY A 358 0.68 -7.43 9.51
N GLY A 359 -0.23 -6.93 8.66
CA GLY A 359 -0.46 -5.51 8.47
C GLY A 359 -0.11 -4.97 7.07
N PRO A 360 -0.02 -3.64 6.92
CA PRO A 360 0.10 -2.97 5.62
C PRO A 360 1.55 -2.98 5.10
N TYR A 361 2.07 -4.17 4.78
CA TYR A 361 3.37 -4.30 4.10
C TYR A 361 3.39 -3.52 2.79
N ASN A 362 4.55 -2.93 2.46
CA ASN A 362 4.68 -2.09 1.27
C ASN A 362 4.46 -2.86 -0.03
N SER A 363 4.72 -4.16 -0.04
CA SER A 363 4.49 -5.01 -1.21
C SER A 363 4.18 -6.45 -0.84
N TRP A 364 3.27 -7.06 -1.59
CA TRP A 364 2.94 -8.47 -1.60
C TRP A 364 3.18 -8.99 -3.03
N THR A 365 4.20 -9.84 -3.20
CA THR A 365 4.72 -10.21 -4.53
C THR A 365 4.94 -11.71 -4.76
N PRO A 366 3.99 -12.62 -4.44
CA PRO A 366 2.71 -12.47 -3.74
C PRO A 366 2.82 -12.64 -2.21
N ARG A 367 3.99 -13.09 -1.71
CA ARG A 367 4.27 -13.12 -0.27
C ARG A 367 4.53 -11.71 0.26
N PRO A 368 4.02 -11.35 1.45
CA PRO A 368 4.41 -10.11 2.12
C PRO A 368 5.90 -10.16 2.50
N GLY A 369 6.69 -9.15 2.10
CA GLY A 369 8.14 -9.20 2.31
C GLY A 369 8.86 -7.86 2.43
N GLU A 370 8.16 -6.74 2.33
CA GLU A 370 8.76 -5.40 2.43
C GLU A 370 8.38 -4.69 3.74
N ALA A 371 9.08 -3.62 4.09
CA ALA A 371 8.75 -2.79 5.25
C ALA A 371 7.30 -2.28 5.21
N GLN A 372 6.73 -1.95 6.36
CA GLN A 372 5.46 -1.24 6.47
C GLN A 372 5.74 0.26 6.53
N ILE A 373 5.05 1.06 5.71
CA ILE A 373 5.25 2.50 5.63
C ILE A 373 3.94 3.27 5.84
N ALA A 374 4.04 4.53 6.28
CA ALA A 374 2.89 5.39 6.54
C ALA A 374 1.99 5.55 5.30
N TYR A 375 2.57 5.56 4.09
CA TYR A 375 1.81 5.61 2.85
C TYR A 375 0.84 4.43 2.74
N GLY A 376 1.35 3.21 2.96
CA GLY A 376 0.56 2.00 2.83
C GLY A 376 -0.55 1.90 3.88
N ALA A 377 -0.25 2.28 5.12
CA ALA A 377 -1.26 2.39 6.16
C ALA A 377 -2.33 3.43 5.81
N HIS A 378 -1.92 4.62 5.33
CA HIS A 378 -2.85 5.69 4.95
C HIS A 378 -3.85 5.25 3.87
N GLY A 379 -3.39 4.63 2.78
CA GLY A 379 -4.28 4.23 1.68
C GLY A 379 -5.42 3.31 2.15
N ARG A 380 -5.10 2.34 3.03
CA ARG A 380 -6.12 1.45 3.62
C ARG A 380 -7.09 2.20 4.53
N VAL A 381 -6.60 3.13 5.35
CA VAL A 381 -7.46 3.95 6.22
C VAL A 381 -8.39 4.85 5.40
N GLU A 382 -7.88 5.58 4.40
CA GLU A 382 -8.69 6.47 3.55
C GLU A 382 -9.79 5.67 2.81
N GLY A 383 -9.46 4.52 2.23
CA GLY A 383 -10.44 3.65 1.57
C GLY A 383 -11.55 3.18 2.53
N LEU A 384 -11.17 2.69 3.71
CA LEU A 384 -12.12 2.21 4.72
C LEU A 384 -12.99 3.32 5.33
N VAL A 385 -12.45 4.52 5.54
CA VAL A 385 -13.24 5.68 6.01
C VAL A 385 -14.28 6.04 4.96
N ARG A 386 -13.89 6.17 3.69
CA ARG A 386 -14.84 6.44 2.59
C ARG A 386 -15.88 5.34 2.45
N ALA A 387 -15.47 4.07 2.57
CA ALA A 387 -16.40 2.94 2.54
C ALA A 387 -17.41 3.04 3.69
N ALA A 388 -16.95 3.41 4.89
CA ALA A 388 -17.83 3.65 6.03
C ALA A 388 -18.82 4.80 5.76
N ASP A 389 -18.37 5.89 5.14
CA ASP A 389 -19.21 7.06 4.84
C ASP A 389 -20.31 6.73 3.82
N VAL A 390 -19.96 6.09 2.69
CA VAL A 390 -20.93 5.78 1.64
C VAL A 390 -21.91 4.66 2.02
N THR A 391 -21.48 3.73 2.89
CA THR A 391 -22.32 2.58 3.30
C THR A 391 -22.97 2.74 4.67
N SER A 392 -22.55 3.75 5.46
CA SER A 392 -22.83 3.85 6.89
C SER A 392 -22.43 2.59 7.70
N SER A 393 -21.45 1.82 7.21
CA SER A 393 -21.05 0.57 7.85
C SER A 393 -20.15 0.79 9.06
N THR A 394 -20.68 0.46 10.23
CA THR A 394 -19.88 0.32 11.47
C THR A 394 -18.77 -0.74 11.37
N GLY A 395 -18.84 -1.67 10.42
CA GLY A 395 -17.80 -2.66 10.17
C GLY A 395 -16.57 -2.03 9.51
N PHE A 396 -16.79 -1.23 8.47
CA PHE A 396 -15.71 -0.43 7.85
C PHE A 396 -15.14 0.60 8.82
N SER A 397 -15.95 1.24 9.67
CA SER A 397 -15.42 2.10 10.74
C SER A 397 -14.51 1.34 11.71
N ALA A 398 -14.84 0.08 12.04
CA ALA A 398 -14.00 -0.74 12.91
C ALA A 398 -12.69 -1.14 12.22
N LEU A 399 -12.75 -1.59 10.97
CA LEU A 399 -11.56 -1.87 10.16
C LEU A 399 -10.67 -0.65 9.99
N ALA A 400 -11.24 0.54 9.74
CA ALA A 400 -10.49 1.79 9.63
C ALA A 400 -9.72 2.08 10.92
N GLY A 401 -10.34 1.85 12.07
CA GLY A 401 -9.69 2.01 13.38
C GLY A 401 -8.56 1.00 13.59
N LEU A 402 -8.72 -0.24 13.14
CA LEU A 402 -7.69 -1.27 13.19
C LEU A 402 -6.51 -0.97 12.27
N ALA A 403 -6.78 -0.52 11.04
CA ALA A 403 -5.74 -0.09 10.10
C ALA A 403 -4.98 1.14 10.62
N ALA A 404 -5.70 2.13 11.19
CA ALA A 404 -5.10 3.32 11.77
C ALA A 404 -4.32 3.05 13.07
N ALA A 405 -4.58 1.92 13.75
CA ALA A 405 -3.84 1.54 14.95
C ALA A 405 -2.34 1.30 14.68
N TRP A 406 -1.95 1.09 13.42
CA TRP A 406 -0.54 1.03 13.01
C TRP A 406 0.26 2.24 13.54
N PHE A 407 -0.34 3.44 13.46
CA PHE A 407 0.25 4.70 13.93
C PHE A 407 0.45 4.76 15.46
N PHE A 408 -0.28 3.93 16.21
CA PHE A 408 -0.30 3.91 17.67
C PHE A 408 0.35 2.66 18.28
N GLY A 409 0.99 1.81 17.47
CA GLY A 409 1.75 0.65 17.95
C GLY A 409 1.27 -0.71 17.43
N ALA A 410 0.17 -0.78 16.67
CA ALA A 410 -0.26 -2.03 16.03
C ALA A 410 0.56 -2.36 14.77
N ASN A 411 1.86 -2.58 14.97
CA ASN A 411 2.84 -2.87 13.93
C ASN A 411 3.93 -3.81 14.50
N PRO A 412 4.81 -4.39 13.67
CA PRO A 412 5.80 -5.37 14.13
C PRO A 412 6.76 -4.88 15.22
N SER A 413 6.94 -3.57 15.39
CA SER A 413 7.80 -3.01 16.45
C SER A 413 7.10 -2.86 17.81
N GLY A 414 5.76 -2.84 17.83
CA GLY A 414 4.97 -2.47 19.01
C GLY A 414 5.09 -0.99 19.42
N ALA A 415 5.90 -0.19 18.73
CA ALA A 415 6.10 1.23 19.02
C ALA A 415 5.17 2.10 18.18
N ALA A 416 4.73 3.22 18.73
CA ALA A 416 3.99 4.23 17.98
C ALA A 416 4.86 4.80 16.85
N THR A 417 4.31 4.88 15.65
CA THR A 417 4.98 5.46 14.47
C THR A 417 4.58 6.92 14.24
N TYR A 418 3.61 7.43 15.01
CA TYR A 418 3.20 8.84 15.03
C TYR A 418 3.32 9.45 16.43
N ASP A 419 3.89 10.66 16.52
CA ASP A 419 3.89 11.47 17.74
C ASP A 419 2.89 12.64 17.64
N PRO A 420 1.76 12.60 18.37
CA PRO A 420 0.76 13.69 18.35
C PRO A 420 1.31 15.02 18.90
N ALA A 421 2.35 15.00 19.74
CA ALA A 421 2.89 16.22 20.34
C ALA A 421 3.71 17.06 19.35
N THR A 422 4.24 16.45 18.29
CA THR A 422 5.15 17.08 17.32
C THR A 422 4.67 16.97 15.87
N GLY A 423 3.83 15.98 15.55
CA GLY A 423 3.46 15.64 14.18
C GLY A 423 4.49 14.77 13.45
N VAL A 424 5.56 14.36 14.12
CA VAL A 424 6.56 13.45 13.57
C VAL A 424 5.91 12.11 13.24
N THR A 425 6.19 11.62 12.04
CA THR A 425 5.79 10.27 11.60
C THR A 425 7.02 9.55 11.07
N VAL A 426 7.36 8.40 11.65
CA VAL A 426 8.55 7.66 11.23
C VAL A 426 8.37 7.06 9.82
N ASP A 427 9.47 6.91 9.08
CA ASP A 427 9.46 6.48 7.67
C ASP A 427 8.90 5.07 7.48
N GLY A 428 9.11 4.18 8.44
CA GLY A 428 8.53 2.85 8.39
C GLY A 428 9.04 1.89 9.46
N VAL A 429 8.50 0.68 9.41
CA VAL A 429 8.84 -0.45 10.28
C VAL A 429 9.22 -1.62 9.39
N GLU A 430 10.43 -2.10 9.56
CA GLU A 430 11.00 -3.23 8.82
C GLU A 430 10.28 -4.53 9.19
N THR A 431 10.42 -5.57 8.36
CA THR A 431 9.79 -6.87 8.59
C THR A 431 10.27 -7.56 9.88
N ASP A 432 11.48 -7.23 10.35
CA ASP A 432 12.04 -7.70 11.62
C ASP A 432 11.66 -6.83 12.84
N GLY A 433 10.82 -5.81 12.66
CA GLY A 433 10.37 -4.89 13.69
C GLY A 433 11.30 -3.70 13.96
N ARG A 434 12.44 -3.58 13.26
CA ARG A 434 13.29 -2.39 13.36
C ARG A 434 12.56 -1.16 12.83
N VAL A 435 12.59 -0.07 13.59
CA VAL A 435 11.97 1.21 13.19
C VAL A 435 12.99 2.08 12.44
N ASN A 436 12.63 2.57 11.26
CA ASN A 436 13.36 3.65 10.59
C ASN A 436 12.88 4.99 11.17
N GLN A 437 13.66 5.58 12.08
CA GLN A 437 13.28 6.79 12.84
C GLN A 437 13.31 8.10 12.03
N ASN A 438 13.80 8.06 10.78
CA ASN A 438 13.72 9.21 9.87
C ASN A 438 12.25 9.61 9.66
N SER A 439 12.01 10.87 9.31
CA SER A 439 10.65 11.42 9.20
C SER A 439 10.59 12.44 8.07
N GLY A 440 10.76 11.96 6.84
CA GLY A 440 10.70 12.78 5.63
C GLY A 440 9.29 13.31 5.33
N ALA A 441 9.17 14.02 4.21
CA ALA A 441 7.89 14.61 3.79
C ALA A 441 6.82 13.55 3.57
N GLU A 442 7.13 12.46 2.85
CA GLU A 442 6.17 11.38 2.57
C GLU A 442 5.54 10.80 3.85
N SER A 443 6.36 10.34 4.80
CA SER A 443 5.87 9.71 6.02
C SER A 443 5.06 10.69 6.88
N THR A 444 5.57 11.92 7.03
CA THR A 444 4.89 13.01 7.74
C THR A 444 3.54 13.33 7.12
N ILE A 445 3.47 13.50 5.81
CA ILE A 445 2.24 13.84 5.09
C ILE A 445 1.20 12.73 5.25
N HIS A 446 1.58 11.48 5.00
CA HIS A 446 0.63 10.36 5.09
C HIS A 446 0.17 10.08 6.53
N GLY A 447 1.04 10.30 7.54
CA GLY A 447 0.63 10.31 8.94
C GLY A 447 -0.41 11.39 9.24
N LEU A 448 -0.17 12.62 8.76
CA LEU A 448 -1.10 13.75 8.97
C LEU A 448 -2.44 13.56 8.26
N LEU A 449 -2.46 13.01 7.04
CA LEU A 449 -3.70 12.69 6.33
C LEU A 449 -4.55 11.70 7.13
N VAL A 450 -3.93 10.67 7.73
CA VAL A 450 -4.63 9.77 8.65
C VAL A 450 -5.13 10.50 9.89
N MET A 451 -4.33 11.35 10.52
CA MET A 451 -4.80 12.09 11.69
C MET A 451 -5.98 13.02 11.37
N GLN A 452 -6.01 13.64 10.19
CA GLN A 452 -7.15 14.45 9.73
C GLN A 452 -8.42 13.59 9.53
N LEU A 453 -8.28 12.38 9.00
CA LEU A 453 -9.39 11.42 8.93
C LEU A 453 -9.88 11.03 10.32
N LEU A 454 -8.99 10.79 11.27
CA LEU A 454 -9.35 10.43 12.64
C LEU A 454 -10.03 11.59 13.39
N ASP A 455 -9.55 12.82 13.23
CA ASP A 455 -10.13 14.01 13.84
C ASP A 455 -11.56 14.28 13.34
N SER A 456 -11.81 14.04 12.05
CA SER A 456 -13.16 14.11 11.47
C SER A 456 -14.05 12.91 11.82
N HIS A 457 -13.47 11.79 12.28
CA HIS A 457 -14.19 10.57 12.63
C HIS A 457 -13.88 10.07 14.07
N PRO A 458 -14.41 10.75 15.12
CA PRO A 458 -14.07 10.44 16.52
C PRO A 458 -14.39 9.00 16.96
N SER A 459 -15.31 8.30 16.29
CA SER A 459 -15.58 6.88 16.54
C SER A 459 -14.42 5.97 16.11
N ILE A 460 -13.84 6.26 14.95
CA ILE A 460 -12.69 5.54 14.38
C ILE A 460 -11.43 5.86 15.18
N ALA A 461 -11.21 7.15 15.49
CA ALA A 461 -10.08 7.60 16.35
C ALA A 461 -10.06 6.89 17.70
N ARG A 462 -11.23 6.67 18.31
CA ARG A 462 -11.32 5.96 19.58
C ARG A 462 -10.85 4.51 19.46
N ILE A 463 -11.24 3.80 18.41
CA ILE A 463 -10.81 2.42 18.17
C ILE A 463 -9.29 2.37 18.01
N ALA A 464 -8.75 3.19 17.10
CA ALA A 464 -7.32 3.23 16.81
C ALA A 464 -6.47 3.50 18.08
N ARG A 465 -6.87 4.49 18.89
CA ARG A 465 -6.15 4.88 20.12
C ARG A 465 -6.30 3.89 21.28
N THR A 466 -7.31 3.02 21.23
CA THR A 466 -7.45 1.98 22.27
C THR A 466 -6.48 0.83 22.06
N ILE A 467 -5.96 0.63 20.85
CA ILE A 467 -5.06 -0.47 20.53
C ILE A 467 -3.62 -0.06 20.83
N SER A 468 -2.88 -0.93 21.51
CA SER A 468 -1.48 -0.70 21.90
C SER A 468 -0.49 -1.66 21.24
N GLY A 469 -0.96 -2.62 20.45
CA GLY A 469 -0.11 -3.61 19.80
C GLY A 469 -0.90 -4.74 19.14
N ILE A 470 -0.19 -5.58 18.42
CA ILE A 470 -0.68 -6.85 17.88
C ILE A 470 -0.11 -7.95 18.78
N GLU A 471 -0.98 -8.75 19.38
CA GLU A 471 -0.60 -9.88 20.23
C GLU A 471 -0.19 -11.08 19.38
N ALA A 472 -1.01 -11.39 18.38
CA ALA A 472 -0.79 -12.46 17.42
C ALA A 472 -1.61 -12.21 16.16
N TRP A 473 -1.18 -12.78 15.04
CA TRP A 473 -1.97 -12.85 13.82
C TRP A 473 -1.77 -14.22 13.17
N GLU A 474 -2.80 -14.67 12.45
CA GLU A 474 -2.94 -15.97 11.82
C GLU A 474 -3.47 -15.73 10.40
N GLY A 475 -2.55 -15.49 9.46
CA GLY A 475 -2.87 -15.04 8.11
C GLY A 475 -2.57 -16.10 7.06
N THR A 476 -1.60 -15.79 6.21
CA THR A 476 -1.00 -16.76 5.28
C THR A 476 0.28 -17.34 5.88
N ALA A 477 0.48 -18.65 5.73
CA ALA A 477 1.76 -19.29 6.01
C ALA A 477 2.40 -19.71 4.68
N TRP A 478 3.73 -19.74 4.64
CA TRP A 478 4.50 -19.97 3.42
C TRP A 478 5.56 -21.05 3.65
N ILE A 479 5.58 -22.05 2.76
CA ILE A 479 6.60 -23.11 2.73
C ILE A 479 7.39 -22.95 1.44
N GLN A 480 8.67 -22.59 1.55
CA GLN A 480 9.59 -22.48 0.42
C GLN A 480 9.98 -23.88 -0.07
N ALA A 481 10.07 -24.04 -1.40
CA ALA A 481 10.35 -25.34 -1.99
C ALA A 481 11.81 -25.77 -1.77
N GLU A 482 12.75 -24.83 -1.79
CA GLU A 482 14.18 -25.10 -1.64
C GLU A 482 14.60 -25.47 -0.22
N ASP A 483 13.75 -25.19 0.78
CA ASP A 483 13.96 -25.53 2.19
C ASP A 483 13.56 -26.98 2.51
N GLN A 484 13.00 -27.71 1.54
CA GLN A 484 12.53 -29.09 1.73
C GLN A 484 13.62 -30.14 1.41
N ASP A 485 13.41 -31.36 1.89
CA ASP A 485 14.22 -32.51 1.48
C ASP A 485 14.02 -32.79 -0.02
N LEU A 486 15.09 -32.64 -0.80
CA LEU A 486 15.05 -32.77 -2.26
C LEU A 486 15.35 -34.22 -2.70
N PRO A 487 14.42 -34.90 -3.39
CA PRO A 487 14.67 -36.23 -3.95
C PRO A 487 15.73 -36.24 -5.06
N ASP A 488 16.23 -37.43 -5.37
CA ASP A 488 17.20 -37.63 -6.46
C ASP A 488 16.69 -37.05 -7.79
N GLY A 489 17.49 -36.18 -8.41
CA GLY A 489 17.18 -35.54 -9.69
C GLY A 489 16.41 -34.22 -9.59
N VAL A 490 15.95 -33.83 -8.40
CA VAL A 490 15.42 -32.49 -8.12
C VAL A 490 16.59 -31.52 -7.90
N THR A 491 16.51 -30.32 -8.46
CA THR A 491 17.62 -29.33 -8.40
C THR A 491 17.13 -27.92 -8.08
N ILE A 492 17.96 -27.12 -7.40
CA ILE A 492 17.67 -25.71 -7.10
C ILE A 492 18.27 -24.82 -8.21
N ALA A 493 17.48 -23.86 -8.67
CA ALA A 493 17.89 -22.76 -9.54
C ALA A 493 17.71 -21.43 -8.80
N THR A 494 18.82 -20.86 -8.32
CA THR A 494 18.82 -19.55 -7.68
C THR A 494 19.01 -18.45 -8.73
N PRO A 495 18.03 -17.55 -8.92
CA PRO A 495 18.15 -16.44 -9.87
C PRO A 495 19.15 -15.38 -9.36
N SER A 496 19.67 -14.56 -10.27
CA SER A 496 20.54 -13.42 -9.91
C SER A 496 19.79 -12.26 -9.25
N SER A 497 18.46 -12.28 -9.33
CA SER A 497 17.53 -11.30 -8.78
C SER A 497 16.24 -12.03 -8.42
N ALA A 498 15.69 -11.78 -7.23
CA ALA A 498 14.35 -12.27 -6.88
C ALA A 498 13.27 -11.62 -7.76
N TRP A 499 13.45 -10.33 -8.09
CA TRP A 499 12.53 -9.58 -8.94
C TRP A 499 12.57 -10.07 -10.39
N THR A 500 11.41 -10.52 -10.89
CA THR A 500 11.24 -11.01 -12.27
C THR A 500 10.93 -9.90 -13.27
N GLY A 501 10.52 -8.71 -12.80
CA GLY A 501 9.92 -7.67 -13.62
C GLY A 501 8.45 -7.41 -13.27
N GLU A 502 7.80 -8.38 -12.60
CA GLU A 502 6.38 -8.31 -12.24
C GLU A 502 6.02 -8.93 -10.88
N GLY A 503 6.92 -9.73 -10.30
CA GLY A 503 6.76 -10.33 -8.97
C GLY A 503 8.12 -10.75 -8.41
N ASN A 504 8.15 -11.37 -7.23
CA ASN A 504 9.38 -11.89 -6.63
C ASN A 504 9.34 -13.42 -6.53
N ILE A 505 10.44 -14.06 -6.94
CA ILE A 505 10.77 -15.44 -6.58
C ILE A 505 11.10 -15.47 -5.07
N MET A 506 10.56 -16.44 -4.35
CA MET A 506 10.80 -16.63 -2.92
C MET A 506 12.09 -17.40 -2.71
N GLY A 507 13.21 -16.69 -2.79
CA GLY A 507 14.53 -17.30 -2.68
C GLY A 507 14.97 -17.94 -3.99
N SER A 508 14.62 -19.20 -4.22
CA SER A 508 15.03 -19.99 -5.40
C SER A 508 13.90 -20.84 -5.97
N LEU A 509 13.99 -21.14 -7.27
CA LEU A 509 13.07 -22.09 -7.91
C LEU A 509 13.60 -23.53 -7.79
N VAL A 510 12.74 -24.47 -7.45
CA VAL A 510 13.05 -25.91 -7.42
C VAL A 510 12.55 -26.58 -8.70
N ASN A 511 13.49 -27.12 -9.48
CA ASN A 511 13.24 -27.87 -10.70
C ASN A 511 12.94 -29.34 -10.38
N VAL A 512 11.69 -29.75 -10.60
CA VAL A 512 11.23 -31.14 -10.45
C VAL A 512 11.06 -31.76 -11.84
N PRO A 513 11.80 -32.83 -12.20
CA PRO A 513 11.69 -33.44 -13.52
C PRO A 513 10.36 -34.19 -13.71
N ALA A 514 10.00 -34.45 -14.97
CA ALA A 514 8.83 -35.27 -15.30
C ALA A 514 8.85 -36.64 -14.59
N GLY A 515 7.74 -37.01 -13.95
CA GLY A 515 7.62 -38.20 -13.11
C GLY A 515 8.22 -38.05 -11.70
N GLY A 516 8.78 -36.88 -11.38
CA GLY A 516 9.32 -36.54 -10.06
C GLY A 516 8.24 -36.27 -9.02
N HIS A 517 8.68 -36.13 -7.77
CA HIS A 517 7.84 -35.82 -6.63
C HIS A 517 8.57 -34.88 -5.67
N MET A 518 7.80 -34.21 -4.80
CA MET A 518 8.28 -33.36 -3.71
C MET A 518 7.38 -33.58 -2.49
N SER A 519 7.93 -33.38 -1.29
CA SER A 519 7.20 -33.42 -0.03
C SER A 519 7.46 -32.12 0.73
N PHE A 520 6.41 -31.49 1.22
CA PHE A 520 6.47 -30.21 1.93
C PHE A 520 5.99 -30.42 3.35
N SER A 521 6.88 -30.24 4.32
CA SER A 521 6.50 -30.35 5.73
C SER A 521 5.59 -29.18 6.13
N THR A 522 4.51 -29.49 6.85
CA THR A 522 3.63 -28.47 7.44
C THR A 522 4.09 -28.05 8.85
N ASP A 523 5.33 -28.38 9.26
CA ASP A 523 5.88 -27.99 10.57
C ASP A 523 5.92 -26.47 10.78
N VAL A 524 5.96 -25.66 9.72
CA VAL A 524 5.78 -24.19 9.84
C VAL A 524 4.45 -23.82 10.50
N MET A 525 3.44 -24.70 10.42
CA MET A 525 2.19 -24.52 11.15
C MET A 525 2.36 -24.79 12.64
N ALA A 526 3.33 -25.61 13.07
CA ALA A 526 3.52 -26.00 14.46
C ALA A 526 4.21 -24.92 15.31
N ASP A 527 5.14 -24.14 14.73
CA ASP A 527 5.88 -23.09 15.45
C ASP A 527 5.05 -21.82 15.69
N ASP A 528 4.01 -21.56 14.87
CA ASP A 528 3.04 -20.47 15.04
C ASP A 528 1.81 -20.86 15.90
N LEU A 529 1.80 -22.07 16.49
CA LEU A 529 0.64 -22.66 17.16
C LEU A 529 0.81 -22.75 18.70
N GLU A 530 0.49 -21.66 19.40
CA GLU A 530 -0.26 -21.83 20.65
C GLU A 530 -1.76 -21.82 20.33
N ALA A 531 -2.47 -22.89 20.70
CA ALA A 531 -3.94 -23.01 20.74
C ALA A 531 -4.70 -23.30 19.42
N GLY A 532 -4.25 -24.25 18.60
CA GLY A 532 -5.16 -25.07 17.79
C GLY A 532 -6.15 -24.33 16.86
N ALA A 533 -5.71 -23.21 16.28
CA ALA A 533 -6.54 -22.27 15.54
C ALA A 533 -6.63 -22.54 14.01
N TRP A 534 -5.64 -23.24 13.44
CA TRP A 534 -5.73 -23.67 12.05
C TRP A 534 -6.72 -24.84 11.92
N GLY A 535 -7.86 -24.58 11.27
CA GLY A 535 -8.82 -25.58 10.83
C GLY A 535 -8.36 -26.28 9.54
N GLU A 536 -9.29 -26.60 8.65
CA GLU A 536 -8.94 -27.02 7.29
C GLU A 536 -8.31 -25.85 6.51
N VAL A 537 -7.21 -26.11 5.81
CA VAL A 537 -6.43 -25.07 5.09
C VAL A 537 -6.54 -25.25 3.59
N CYS A 538 -6.69 -24.14 2.88
CA CYS A 538 -6.55 -24.13 1.43
C CYS A 538 -5.05 -24.10 1.10
N VAL A 539 -4.62 -24.98 0.20
CA VAL A 539 -3.23 -25.08 -0.25
C VAL A 539 -3.13 -24.41 -1.60
N HIS A 540 -2.19 -23.48 -1.74
CA HIS A 540 -1.95 -22.71 -2.94
C HIS A 540 -0.52 -22.89 -3.43
N PRO A 541 -0.25 -23.86 -4.31
CA PRO A 541 1.04 -23.98 -4.96
C PRO A 541 1.38 -22.72 -5.77
N VAL A 542 2.63 -22.29 -5.68
CA VAL A 542 3.23 -21.25 -6.52
C VAL A 542 4.20 -21.94 -7.47
N LEU A 543 3.74 -22.11 -8.70
CA LEU A 543 4.49 -22.72 -9.79
C LEU A 543 4.89 -21.61 -10.76
N HIS A 544 6.04 -21.77 -11.41
CA HIS A 544 6.32 -20.98 -12.61
C HIS A 544 5.46 -21.52 -13.76
N GLN A 545 4.37 -20.83 -14.05
CA GLN A 545 3.40 -21.25 -15.07
C GLN A 545 3.69 -20.54 -16.40
N LEU A 546 4.07 -21.33 -17.42
CA LEU A 546 4.34 -20.84 -18.77
C LEU A 546 3.05 -20.61 -19.59
N PRO A 547 3.10 -19.82 -20.69
CA PRO A 547 1.94 -19.58 -21.54
C PRO A 547 1.22 -20.83 -22.05
N GLU A 548 1.97 -21.88 -22.41
CA GLU A 548 1.43 -23.13 -22.96
C GLU A 548 1.34 -24.22 -21.89
N ALA A 549 0.28 -25.03 -21.98
CA ALA A 549 0.12 -26.23 -21.14
C ALA A 549 1.17 -27.30 -21.49
N THR A 550 1.91 -27.80 -20.50
CA THR A 550 2.95 -28.82 -20.71
C THR A 550 2.71 -30.12 -19.93
N GLY A 551 1.88 -30.08 -18.88
CA GLY A 551 1.59 -31.23 -18.03
C GLY A 551 0.71 -30.87 -16.85
N THR A 552 0.76 -31.68 -15.79
CA THR A 552 -0.05 -31.52 -14.59
C THR A 552 0.76 -31.87 -13.35
N THR A 553 0.59 -31.08 -12.29
CA THR A 553 1.00 -31.43 -10.93
C THR A 553 -0.19 -31.95 -10.14
N SER A 554 0.02 -33.01 -9.37
CA SER A 554 -1.01 -33.66 -8.55
C SER A 554 -0.62 -33.59 -7.08
N TRP A 555 -1.56 -33.14 -6.24
CA TRP A 555 -1.30 -32.74 -4.86
C TRP A 555 -2.11 -33.56 -3.86
N THR A 556 -1.46 -34.04 -2.79
CA THR A 556 -2.07 -34.89 -1.76
C THR A 556 -1.59 -34.49 -0.38
N ALA A 557 -2.52 -34.26 0.56
CA ALA A 557 -2.21 -34.11 1.97
C ALA A 557 -2.03 -35.49 2.62
N VAL A 558 -1.08 -35.59 3.56
CA VAL A 558 -0.79 -36.81 4.32
C VAL A 558 -0.77 -36.46 5.80
N ASN A 559 -1.50 -37.23 6.62
CA ASN A 559 -1.50 -37.10 8.07
C ASN A 559 -0.44 -38.01 8.74
N ALA A 560 -0.29 -37.90 10.06
CA ALA A 560 0.71 -38.66 10.81
C ALA A 560 0.53 -40.20 10.74
N GLU A 561 -0.69 -40.68 10.52
CA GLU A 561 -1.01 -42.10 10.32
C GLU A 561 -0.83 -42.58 8.87
N GLY A 562 -0.44 -41.69 7.95
CA GLY A 562 -0.27 -41.99 6.53
C GLY A 562 -1.58 -42.01 5.74
N VAL A 563 -2.67 -41.49 6.30
CA VAL A 563 -3.93 -41.28 5.56
C VAL A 563 -3.71 -40.20 4.52
N ARG A 564 -4.12 -40.48 3.29
CA ARG A 564 -3.91 -39.61 2.13
C ARG A 564 -5.22 -38.96 1.72
N THR A 565 -5.21 -37.64 1.56
CA THR A 565 -6.34 -36.85 1.06
C THR A 565 -5.93 -36.13 -0.20
N PHE A 566 -6.53 -36.49 -1.33
CA PHE A 566 -6.28 -35.84 -2.61
C PHE A 566 -6.78 -34.39 -2.57
N LEU A 567 -5.91 -33.43 -2.89
CA LEU A 567 -6.22 -32.00 -2.82
C LEU A 567 -6.67 -31.45 -4.17
N GLY A 568 -6.07 -31.94 -5.25
CA GLY A 568 -6.40 -31.56 -6.62
C GLY A 568 -5.21 -31.63 -7.56
N ASP A 569 -5.49 -31.28 -8.81
CA ASP A 569 -4.51 -31.20 -9.89
C ASP A 569 -4.41 -29.75 -10.40
N ILE A 570 -3.20 -29.32 -10.77
CA ILE A 570 -2.94 -28.00 -11.38
C ILE A 570 -2.25 -28.22 -12.73
N CYS A 571 -2.74 -27.55 -13.77
CA CYS A 571 -2.09 -27.51 -15.07
C CYS A 571 -0.74 -26.78 -14.97
N ILE A 572 0.31 -27.39 -15.53
CA ILE A 572 1.62 -26.74 -15.66
C ILE A 572 1.54 -25.84 -16.88
N GLY A 573 1.40 -24.54 -16.63
CA GLY A 573 1.23 -23.51 -17.64
C GLY A 573 -0.23 -23.20 -17.96
N ASP A 574 -0.50 -22.86 -19.22
CA ASP A 574 -1.83 -22.41 -19.71
C ASP A 574 -2.28 -21.06 -19.14
N VAL A 575 -1.32 -20.18 -18.79
CA VAL A 575 -1.65 -18.83 -18.32
C VAL A 575 -2.03 -17.88 -19.47
N GLY A 576 -1.78 -18.28 -20.72
CA GLY A 576 -2.07 -17.47 -21.90
C GLY A 576 -0.91 -16.57 -22.32
N GLU A 577 -1.16 -15.71 -23.31
CA GLU A 577 -0.14 -14.84 -23.90
C GLU A 577 0.45 -13.85 -22.88
N GLN A 578 1.78 -13.78 -22.77
CA GLN A 578 2.52 -12.87 -21.87
C GLN A 578 2.05 -11.40 -22.02
N GLY A 579 2.04 -10.89 -23.25
CA GLY A 579 1.59 -9.54 -23.55
C GLY A 579 2.50 -8.45 -22.97
N VAL A 580 2.04 -7.68 -21.98
CA VAL A 580 2.75 -6.52 -21.42
C VAL A 580 3.65 -6.83 -20.23
N THR A 581 3.59 -8.03 -19.69
CA THR A 581 4.42 -8.48 -18.56
C THR A 581 5.87 -8.67 -19.00
N GLU A 582 6.81 -8.48 -18.08
CA GLU A 582 8.25 -8.49 -18.43
C GLU A 582 8.85 -9.91 -18.44
N TRP A 583 8.31 -10.83 -17.65
CA TRP A 583 8.84 -12.18 -17.51
C TRP A 583 7.99 -13.19 -18.28
N ASN A 584 8.64 -14.26 -18.77
CA ASN A 584 7.94 -15.28 -19.54
C ASN A 584 7.36 -16.33 -18.59
N GLY A 585 6.12 -16.10 -18.16
CA GLY A 585 5.41 -16.96 -17.23
C GLY A 585 4.99 -16.20 -15.98
N LEU A 586 4.32 -16.90 -15.06
CA LEU A 586 3.65 -16.29 -13.92
C LEU A 586 3.95 -17.05 -12.63
N LEU A 587 4.14 -16.33 -11.51
CA LEU A 587 4.23 -16.89 -10.15
C LEU A 587 2.96 -16.55 -9.34
N ASN A 588 1.84 -17.18 -9.70
CA ASN A 588 0.56 -16.95 -9.04
C ASN A 588 0.26 -18.06 -8.02
N PRO A 589 -0.21 -17.75 -6.79
CA PRO A 589 -0.72 -18.76 -5.87
C PRO A 589 -2.05 -19.33 -6.37
N VAL A 590 -2.07 -20.60 -6.80
CA VAL A 590 -3.25 -21.25 -7.38
C VAL A 590 -3.97 -22.11 -6.32
N PRO A 591 -5.21 -21.79 -5.92
CA PRO A 591 -5.91 -22.58 -4.89
C PRO A 591 -6.23 -24.00 -5.38
N LEU A 592 -5.92 -25.00 -4.56
CA LEU A 592 -6.39 -26.36 -4.75
C LEU A 592 -7.87 -26.49 -4.33
N PRO A 593 -8.69 -27.27 -5.06
CA PRO A 593 -10.14 -27.34 -4.85
C PRO A 593 -10.55 -28.02 -3.54
N THR A 594 -9.72 -28.90 -2.99
CA THR A 594 -9.97 -29.58 -1.72
C THR A 594 -9.01 -29.06 -0.66
N ARG A 595 -9.55 -28.68 0.50
CA ARG A 595 -8.75 -28.22 1.64
C ARG A 595 -8.01 -29.38 2.30
N ALA A 596 -6.80 -29.13 2.77
CA ALA A 596 -6.03 -30.08 3.54
C ALA A 596 -6.64 -30.23 4.96
N PRO A 597 -6.82 -31.46 5.46
CA PRO A 597 -7.27 -31.72 6.82
C PRO A 597 -6.36 -31.09 7.88
N ARG A 598 -6.92 -30.80 9.07
CA ARG A 598 -6.19 -30.17 10.17
C ARG A 598 -4.99 -30.99 10.69
N ASP A 599 -5.06 -32.31 10.57
CA ASP A 599 -4.02 -33.25 10.99
C ASP A 599 -2.96 -33.52 9.90
N THR A 600 -2.97 -32.74 8.81
CA THR A 600 -1.96 -32.83 7.74
C THR A 600 -0.57 -32.48 8.30
N VAL A 601 0.37 -33.39 8.12
CA VAL A 601 1.80 -33.22 8.49
C VAL A 601 2.69 -33.03 7.25
N SER A 602 2.21 -33.41 6.07
CA SER A 602 2.94 -33.25 4.82
C SER A 602 1.98 -33.01 3.65
N ILE A 603 2.40 -32.17 2.71
CA ILE A 603 1.78 -32.01 1.40
C ILE A 603 2.72 -32.62 0.37
N GLU A 604 2.26 -33.62 -0.35
CA GLU A 604 3.01 -34.30 -1.40
C GLU A 604 2.58 -33.82 -2.78
N MET A 605 3.57 -33.54 -3.64
CA MET A 605 3.40 -33.22 -5.05
C MET A 605 3.98 -34.34 -5.91
N SER A 606 3.30 -34.68 -7.01
CA SER A 606 3.89 -35.41 -8.14
C SER A 606 3.63 -34.68 -9.45
N THR A 607 4.46 -34.88 -10.47
CA THR A 607 4.33 -34.16 -11.74
C THR A 607 4.43 -35.06 -12.97
N SER A 608 3.62 -34.78 -14.01
CA SER A 608 3.69 -35.47 -15.30
C SER A 608 4.71 -34.86 -16.27
N ALA A 609 5.21 -33.66 -15.99
CA ALA A 609 6.18 -32.92 -16.81
C ALA A 609 7.22 -32.22 -15.91
N THR A 610 8.26 -31.64 -16.50
CA THR A 610 9.19 -30.81 -15.73
C THR A 610 8.48 -29.54 -15.26
N VAL A 611 8.65 -29.17 -13.99
CA VAL A 611 8.05 -27.97 -13.39
C VAL A 611 9.05 -27.27 -12.47
N GLU A 612 8.99 -25.94 -12.45
CA GLU A 612 9.69 -25.09 -11.48
C GLU A 612 8.70 -24.68 -10.38
N VAL A 613 9.02 -25.04 -9.14
CA VAL A 613 8.21 -24.77 -7.95
C VAL A 613 8.92 -23.72 -7.10
N ASP A 614 8.20 -22.67 -6.73
CA ASP A 614 8.72 -21.60 -5.86
C ASP A 614 8.38 -21.91 -4.40
N ALA A 615 7.08 -22.01 -4.10
CA ALA A 615 6.59 -22.18 -2.74
C ALA A 615 5.18 -22.80 -2.70
N ILE A 616 4.69 -23.04 -1.50
CA ILE A 616 3.27 -23.27 -1.21
C ILE A 616 2.80 -22.23 -0.19
N MET A 617 1.70 -21.56 -0.50
CA MET A 617 0.96 -20.76 0.46
C MET A 617 -0.15 -21.59 1.11
N LEU A 618 -0.25 -21.52 2.43
CA LEU A 618 -1.32 -22.12 3.22
C LEU A 618 -2.25 -21.01 3.72
N LEU A 619 -3.54 -21.17 3.46
CA LEU A 619 -4.58 -20.19 3.80
C LEU A 619 -5.66 -20.82 4.68
N ALA A 620 -5.74 -20.38 5.94
CA ALA A 620 -6.78 -20.81 6.87
C ALA A 620 -8.16 -20.43 6.34
N ALA A 621 -9.19 -21.27 6.57
CA ALA A 621 -10.58 -20.95 6.25
C ALA A 621 -11.05 -19.63 6.89
N VAL A 622 -10.49 -19.31 8.05
CA VAL A 622 -10.65 -18.01 8.72
C VAL A 622 -9.29 -17.58 9.22
N THR A 623 -8.86 -16.40 8.78
CA THR A 623 -7.66 -15.73 9.27
C THR A 623 -8.01 -14.79 10.41
N ALA A 624 -7.06 -14.48 11.29
CA ALA A 624 -7.31 -13.68 12.48
C ALA A 624 -6.16 -12.74 12.84
N ALA A 625 -6.47 -11.65 13.54
CA ALA A 625 -5.49 -10.82 14.23
C ALA A 625 -6.06 -10.39 15.58
N ARG A 626 -5.28 -10.60 16.64
CA ARG A 626 -5.61 -10.23 18.01
C ARG A 626 -4.80 -9.00 18.41
N TYR A 627 -5.50 -7.96 18.81
CA TYR A 627 -4.96 -6.67 19.17
C TYR A 627 -5.09 -6.45 20.68
N THR A 628 -4.01 -6.03 21.32
CA THR A 628 -4.02 -5.65 22.74
C THR A 628 -4.64 -4.27 22.91
N GLN A 629 -5.49 -4.10 23.91
CA GLN A 629 -6.07 -2.80 24.24
C GLN A 629 -5.43 -2.18 25.48
N THR A 630 -5.21 -0.87 25.43
CA THR A 630 -4.75 -0.02 26.55
C THR A 630 -5.62 -0.13 27.81
N THR A 631 -6.88 -0.54 27.68
CA THR A 631 -7.82 -0.71 28.79
C THR A 631 -7.74 -2.08 29.47
N GLY A 632 -6.85 -2.99 29.04
CA GLY A 632 -6.64 -4.30 29.65
C GLY A 632 -7.46 -5.45 29.04
N GLY A 633 -8.06 -5.25 27.86
CA GLY A 633 -8.78 -6.27 27.09
C GLY A 633 -8.12 -6.55 25.73
N SER A 634 -8.79 -7.31 24.87
CA SER A 634 -8.34 -7.58 23.50
C SER A 634 -9.45 -7.38 22.48
N LEU A 635 -9.07 -7.01 21.26
CA LEU A 635 -9.95 -6.95 20.10
C LEU A 635 -9.46 -7.96 19.07
N THR A 636 -10.35 -8.78 18.52
CA THR A 636 -9.99 -9.78 17.50
C THR A 636 -10.70 -9.46 16.20
N LEU A 637 -9.91 -9.28 15.13
CA LEU A 637 -10.37 -9.27 13.75
C LEU A 637 -10.33 -10.70 13.23
N ARG A 638 -11.37 -11.13 12.51
CA ARG A 638 -11.36 -12.37 11.75
C ARG A 638 -11.88 -12.13 10.34
N ALA A 639 -11.23 -12.70 9.34
CA ALA A 639 -11.65 -12.63 7.94
C ALA A 639 -11.88 -14.06 7.39
N SER A 640 -12.98 -14.24 6.69
CA SER A 640 -13.35 -15.54 6.11
C SER A 640 -12.82 -15.66 4.69
N THR A 641 -12.05 -16.71 4.43
CA THR A 641 -11.51 -17.06 3.11
C THR A 641 -12.25 -18.26 2.50
N ALA A 642 -13.18 -18.84 3.25
CA ALA A 642 -13.89 -20.04 2.86
C ALA A 642 -15.04 -19.72 1.88
N GLN A 643 -15.14 -20.51 0.81
CA GLN A 643 -16.24 -20.42 -0.15
C GLN A 643 -17.61 -20.77 0.47
N THR A 644 -17.62 -21.50 1.59
CA THR A 644 -18.83 -21.86 2.32
C THR A 644 -18.82 -21.33 3.74
N ALA A 645 -20.02 -21.23 4.33
CA ALA A 645 -20.17 -20.66 5.65
C ALA A 645 -19.38 -21.47 6.70
N THR A 646 -18.39 -20.85 7.33
CA THR A 646 -17.50 -21.49 8.30
C THR A 646 -17.90 -21.14 9.72
N GLN A 647 -17.93 -22.16 10.59
CA GLN A 647 -18.23 -22.00 12.01
C GLN A 647 -16.94 -21.75 12.80
N VAL A 648 -16.82 -20.56 13.37
CA VAL A 648 -15.65 -20.17 14.19
C VAL A 648 -16.03 -20.24 15.67
N PRO A 649 -15.23 -20.90 16.52
CA PRO A 649 -15.44 -20.83 17.96
C PRO A 649 -15.24 -19.39 18.45
N VAL A 650 -16.09 -18.99 19.39
CA VAL A 650 -16.05 -17.67 20.04
C VAL A 650 -15.71 -17.91 21.51
N GLU A 651 -14.70 -17.21 22.02
CA GLU A 651 -14.25 -17.38 23.40
C GLU A 651 -15.35 -16.99 24.40
N ALA A 652 -15.32 -17.57 25.59
CA ALA A 652 -16.26 -17.20 26.64
C ALA A 652 -16.05 -15.73 27.07
N GLY A 653 -17.08 -14.90 26.95
CA GLY A 653 -17.00 -13.46 27.24
C GLY A 653 -16.65 -12.59 26.02
N GLU A 654 -16.34 -13.21 24.89
CA GLU A 654 -16.12 -12.50 23.62
C GLU A 654 -17.45 -12.02 23.03
N THR A 655 -17.51 -10.73 22.70
CA THR A 655 -18.71 -10.08 22.12
C THR A 655 -18.33 -9.27 20.89
N GLY A 656 -19.17 -9.26 19.86
CA GLY A 656 -18.86 -8.54 18.63
C GLY A 656 -19.93 -8.64 17.57
N ARG A 657 -19.55 -8.33 16.34
CA ARG A 657 -20.42 -8.39 15.17
C ARG A 657 -19.68 -8.93 13.96
N CYS A 658 -20.46 -9.42 13.00
CA CYS A 658 -20.01 -9.91 11.70
C CYS A 658 -20.63 -9.03 10.61
N TRP A 659 -19.87 -8.80 9.54
CA TRP A 659 -20.25 -8.01 8.37
C TRP A 659 -19.90 -8.77 7.10
N LEU A 660 -20.70 -8.58 6.07
CA LEU A 660 -20.39 -9.02 4.71
C LEU A 660 -19.30 -8.12 4.11
N SER A 661 -18.70 -8.55 3.00
CA SER A 661 -17.66 -7.80 2.28
C SER A 661 -18.12 -6.40 1.85
N ASP A 662 -19.42 -6.20 1.58
CA ASP A 662 -19.99 -4.90 1.24
C ASP A 662 -20.31 -4.01 2.46
N GLY A 663 -19.92 -4.44 3.66
CA GLY A 663 -20.14 -3.73 4.91
C GLY A 663 -21.54 -3.89 5.51
N ARG A 664 -22.47 -4.61 4.87
CA ARG A 664 -23.78 -4.89 5.49
C ARG A 664 -23.61 -5.80 6.70
N ARG A 665 -24.36 -5.49 7.75
CA ARG A 665 -24.33 -6.27 9.00
C ARG A 665 -24.91 -7.66 8.77
N SER A 666 -24.16 -8.68 9.17
CA SER A 666 -24.60 -10.08 9.24
C SER A 666 -25.19 -10.41 10.63
N ALA A 667 -25.47 -11.68 10.90
CA ALA A 667 -26.02 -12.14 12.18
C ALA A 667 -25.09 -11.79 13.37
N PRO A 668 -25.65 -11.50 14.57
CA PRO A 668 -24.85 -11.22 15.75
C PRO A 668 -24.07 -12.46 16.21
N LEU A 669 -22.86 -12.22 16.72
CA LEU A 669 -22.04 -13.20 17.44
C LEU A 669 -22.63 -13.40 18.84
N ASN A 670 -23.50 -14.40 19.02
CA ASN A 670 -24.00 -14.82 20.34
C ASN A 670 -24.11 -16.36 20.34
N HIS A 671 -23.73 -17.01 21.45
CA HIS A 671 -23.81 -18.48 21.69
C HIS A 671 -22.58 -19.34 21.32
N GLY A 672 -21.36 -18.81 21.41
CA GLY A 672 -20.11 -19.62 21.37
C GLY A 672 -19.66 -20.08 19.99
N ARG A 673 -20.42 -19.80 18.92
CA ARG A 673 -20.02 -20.01 17.52
C ARG A 673 -20.47 -18.85 16.64
N SER A 674 -19.63 -18.50 15.67
CA SER A 674 -19.92 -17.54 14.61
C SER A 674 -20.07 -18.25 13.28
N SER A 675 -21.12 -17.96 12.52
CA SER A 675 -21.18 -18.35 11.10
C SER A 675 -20.63 -17.20 10.26
N GLN A 676 -19.45 -17.39 9.65
CA GLN A 676 -18.90 -16.42 8.71
C GLN A 676 -19.14 -16.86 7.27
N GLN A 677 -19.72 -15.99 6.46
CA GLN A 677 -19.91 -16.23 5.02
C GLN A 677 -18.61 -15.99 4.25
N SER A 678 -18.55 -16.39 2.98
CA SER A 678 -17.40 -16.08 2.10
C SER A 678 -17.15 -14.57 2.05
N GLY A 679 -15.90 -14.14 2.20
CA GLY A 679 -15.48 -12.74 2.25
C GLY A 679 -16.03 -11.91 3.42
N ALA A 680 -16.76 -12.52 4.36
CA ALA A 680 -17.22 -11.82 5.55
C ALA A 680 -16.07 -11.61 6.54
N PHE A 681 -16.19 -10.56 7.35
CA PHE A 681 -15.29 -10.32 8.46
C PHE A 681 -16.05 -10.06 9.76
N SER A 682 -15.39 -10.30 10.90
CA SER A 682 -15.94 -10.01 12.21
C SER A 682 -14.92 -9.31 13.10
N VAL A 683 -15.44 -8.47 13.98
CA VAL A 683 -14.67 -7.74 14.98
C VAL A 683 -15.33 -7.99 16.32
N THR A 684 -14.56 -8.55 17.22
CA THR A 684 -14.99 -8.94 18.57
C THR A 684 -14.05 -8.36 19.61
N THR A 685 -14.54 -8.31 20.85
CA THR A 685 -13.79 -7.82 22.00
C THR A 685 -13.98 -8.75 23.18
N VAL A 686 -12.91 -8.93 23.95
CA VAL A 686 -12.89 -9.55 25.27
C VAL A 686 -12.47 -8.46 26.25
N ARG A 687 -13.26 -8.27 27.32
CA ARG A 687 -13.03 -7.23 28.33
C ARG A 687 -12.28 -7.74 29.54
#